data_AF-A0A2A6EEH3-F1
#
_entry.id   AF-A0A2A6EEH3-F1
#
_cell.length_a   1.000
_cell.length_b   1.000
_cell.length_c   1.000
_cell.angle_alpha   90.00
_cell.angle_beta   90.00
_cell.angle_gamma   90.00
#
_symmetry.space_group_name_H-M   'P 1'
#
loop_
_entity.id
_entity.type
_entity.pdbx_description
1 polymer ?
#
loop_
_entity_poly.entity_id
_entity_poly.type
_entity_poly.pdbx_seq_one_letter_code
_entity_poly.pdbx_strand_id
1 'polypeptide(L)'
;MWAGTAQAQTKYELWLAGTQVTSENCGDLSVIDGVSGTAKYDNATKTLILDNATIHNTAEVEEGDRFKSIGIVTRINGLTIRLVGNNTITADKNGGMFNSDENILTIMGEGKLTVNGSTTASNYDNQNGILNDGTITVSGCTLEASGGKNGLLQGHWKFDRCTVRVKGDGRSGDEYTGSISNLWSKPEFTDCAITTPEGAYWKNHYPLRDYYLYGADGKPVTDWVTIEKSAVTIYNFKIAGTQVTSANCNDLSVIDGVSGKVNYDHATKTLTLDNATISNKNTVDEDDWEKVARGKAAGIFNEVDGLTIRLVGNNTITSEKSIGVWNDNSKITFTGDGKLAVNGSTTSNDNFYKAGILNGGSIIVSGCTLEASGGVYGLTQGKWEFDRCTVRAKGGGSSDNEYAGSIGVLSMYQFSGCAVATPKGAYWEYKKNNGWWNAFYSLFGKDNKVITDWVTIEPIEDYELWIAGKKLTLANCNDLSAIDGVSGTVKYDDNTKTLTLDNATIENTIEDDIYGRGSGIYNQIEGLTIRLIGNNTITAEKGMGVWNFKTLSFMGDGKLVVKGSTTSSEISSQKGIFNYGSITVSGCTLEASGGVYGLVSGHWTFDRCTVRAKGGGSSNDKYAGSIAWFWHKKPELNGCEIIAPTGAKWKEFQSSDKSCYSLFGTDNKVITDWVTIAPDPNAIETPTADTTAKQGIYSLSGVRLQGELNNLPKGVYIVNGRKVVKK
;
A
#
# COMPACT_ATOMS: atom_id res chain seq x y z
N MET A 1 -41.68 22.40 58.50
CA MET A 1 -40.82 21.47 57.74
C MET A 1 -40.97 21.79 56.27
N TRP A 2 -40.00 22.50 55.68
CA TRP A 2 -39.85 22.57 54.24
C TRP A 2 -38.66 21.68 53.89
N ALA A 3 -38.95 20.52 53.29
CA ALA A 3 -37.95 19.65 52.70
C ALA A 3 -37.50 20.32 51.40
N GLY A 4 -36.33 20.95 51.41
CA GLY A 4 -35.68 21.41 50.19
C GLY A 4 -35.30 20.18 49.36
N THR A 5 -35.81 20.11 48.13
CA THR A 5 -35.39 19.13 47.13
C THR A 5 -33.92 19.33 46.80
N ALA A 6 -33.04 18.45 47.30
CA ALA A 6 -31.64 18.43 46.91
C ALA A 6 -31.54 18.13 45.40
N GLN A 7 -31.04 19.08 44.61
CA GLN A 7 -30.68 18.81 43.22
C GLN A 7 -29.49 17.83 43.20
N ALA A 8 -29.53 16.85 42.30
CA ALA A 8 -28.43 15.92 42.11
C ALA A 8 -27.18 16.70 41.67
N GLN A 9 -26.14 16.69 42.49
CA GLN A 9 -24.87 17.34 42.23
C GLN A 9 -24.16 16.65 41.07
N THR A 10 -23.82 17.40 40.02
CA THR A 10 -23.01 16.86 38.92
C THR A 10 -21.58 16.69 39.43
N LYS A 11 -21.01 15.51 39.23
CA LYS A 11 -19.61 15.18 39.55
C LYS A 11 -18.79 15.27 38.27
N TYR A 12 -17.70 16.01 38.31
CA TYR A 12 -16.76 16.11 37.20
C TYR A 12 -15.60 15.13 37.44
N GLU A 13 -15.02 14.62 36.36
CA GLU A 13 -13.88 13.70 36.45
C GLU A 13 -12.55 14.43 36.69
N LEU A 14 -12.57 15.36 37.65
CA LEU A 14 -11.46 16.18 38.08
C LEU A 14 -11.39 16.13 39.61
N TRP A 15 -10.21 15.91 40.16
CA TRP A 15 -9.95 15.92 41.59
C TRP A 15 -8.79 16.86 41.90
N LEU A 16 -8.95 17.65 42.95
CA LEU A 16 -7.90 18.50 43.54
C LEU A 16 -7.75 18.12 45.01
N ALA A 17 -6.52 17.90 45.47
CA ALA A 17 -6.22 17.50 46.86
C ALA A 17 -7.12 16.35 47.35
N GLY A 18 -7.35 15.34 46.49
CA GLY A 18 -8.19 14.17 46.79
C GLY A 18 -9.70 14.39 46.76
N THR A 19 -10.17 15.63 46.62
CA THR A 19 -11.61 15.96 46.58
C THR A 19 -12.09 16.12 45.14
N GLN A 20 -13.21 15.47 44.81
CA GLN A 20 -13.81 15.55 43.48
C GLN A 20 -14.46 16.92 43.24
N VAL A 21 -14.24 17.47 42.05
CA VAL A 21 -14.89 18.70 41.60
C VAL A 21 -16.34 18.39 41.21
N THR A 22 -17.24 19.30 41.57
CA THR A 22 -18.68 19.14 41.43
C THR A 22 -19.32 20.46 41.02
N SER A 23 -20.60 20.43 40.62
CA SER A 23 -21.35 21.65 40.31
C SER A 23 -21.50 22.62 41.48
N GLU A 24 -21.23 22.19 42.72
CA GLU A 24 -21.28 23.03 43.92
C GLU A 24 -19.97 23.79 44.16
N ASN A 25 -18.82 23.13 43.96
CA ASN A 25 -17.50 23.72 44.25
C ASN A 25 -16.75 24.22 43.00
N CYS A 26 -17.21 23.91 41.78
CA CYS A 26 -16.45 24.26 40.56
C CYS A 26 -16.22 25.76 40.38
N GLY A 27 -17.10 26.62 40.91
CA GLY A 27 -16.95 28.08 40.84
C GLY A 27 -15.85 28.66 41.74
N ASP A 28 -15.52 27.96 42.84
CA ASP A 28 -14.48 28.32 43.81
C ASP A 28 -13.96 27.06 44.49
N LEU A 29 -12.79 26.60 44.04
CA LEU A 29 -12.16 25.37 44.52
C LEU A 29 -11.34 25.60 45.79
N SER A 30 -11.20 26.85 46.28
CA SER A 30 -10.51 27.13 47.54
C SER A 30 -11.24 26.61 48.78
N VAL A 31 -12.51 26.20 48.61
CA VAL A 31 -13.29 25.50 49.64
C VAL A 31 -12.81 24.06 49.90
N ILE A 32 -11.98 23.51 48.99
CA ILE A 32 -11.39 22.18 49.14
C ILE A 32 -10.21 22.28 50.10
N ASP A 33 -10.16 21.42 51.12
CA ASP A 33 -9.03 21.37 52.04
C ASP A 33 -7.73 21.06 51.30
N GLY A 34 -6.67 21.80 51.65
CA GLY A 34 -5.40 21.78 50.91
C GLY A 34 -5.35 22.66 49.66
N VAL A 35 -6.44 23.34 49.27
CA VAL A 35 -6.43 24.32 48.17
C VAL A 35 -6.44 25.75 48.72
N SER A 36 -5.52 26.59 48.25
CA SER A 36 -5.47 28.02 48.57
C SER A 36 -5.12 28.86 47.34
N GLY A 37 -5.28 30.18 47.42
CA GLY A 37 -5.23 31.06 46.25
C GLY A 37 -6.51 30.95 45.42
N THR A 38 -6.46 31.34 44.14
CA THR A 38 -7.65 31.33 43.28
C THR A 38 -7.62 30.12 42.36
N ALA A 39 -8.57 29.19 42.53
CA ALA A 39 -8.75 28.03 41.68
C ALA A 39 -10.23 27.86 41.29
N LYS A 40 -10.54 27.69 40.00
CA LYS A 40 -11.92 27.47 39.52
C LYS A 40 -11.97 26.60 38.27
N TYR A 41 -13.02 25.81 38.13
CA TYR A 41 -13.27 24.96 36.98
C TYR A 41 -14.53 25.39 36.21
N ASP A 42 -14.37 25.69 34.93
CA ASP A 42 -15.46 25.94 34.00
C ASP A 42 -15.72 24.68 33.15
N ASN A 43 -16.89 24.07 33.34
CA ASN A 43 -17.27 22.88 32.60
C ASN A 43 -17.64 23.15 31.13
N ALA A 44 -18.13 24.34 30.80
CA ALA A 44 -18.53 24.66 29.43
C ALA A 44 -17.31 24.74 28.50
N THR A 45 -16.19 25.24 29.01
CA THR A 45 -14.92 25.33 28.28
C THR A 45 -13.92 24.25 28.66
N LYS A 46 -14.26 23.37 29.60
CA LYS A 46 -13.34 22.40 30.24
C LYS A 46 -12.04 23.06 30.66
N THR A 47 -12.13 24.16 31.42
CA THR A 47 -10.95 24.94 31.82
C THR A 47 -10.83 25.02 33.34
N LEU A 48 -9.74 24.49 33.88
CA LEU A 48 -9.29 24.76 35.24
C LEU A 48 -8.38 26.00 35.22
N ILE A 49 -8.77 27.07 35.91
CA ILE A 49 -7.97 28.29 36.04
C ILE A 49 -7.29 28.25 37.40
N LEU A 50 -5.97 28.39 37.41
CA LEU A 50 -5.15 28.51 38.61
C LEU A 50 -4.48 29.90 38.60
N ASP A 51 -4.77 30.72 39.59
CA ASP A 51 -4.20 32.04 39.78
C ASP A 51 -3.60 32.16 41.19
N ASN A 52 -2.27 32.12 41.24
CA ASN A 52 -1.49 32.05 42.47
C ASN A 52 -1.99 30.97 43.44
N ALA A 53 -2.42 29.83 42.89
CA ALA A 53 -3.05 28.74 43.63
C ALA A 53 -2.01 27.77 44.19
N THR A 54 -2.24 27.27 45.41
CA THR A 54 -1.49 26.14 45.98
C THR A 54 -2.46 25.00 46.25
N ILE A 55 -2.12 23.81 45.76
CA ILE A 55 -2.86 22.56 45.98
C ILE A 55 -1.92 21.59 46.69
N HIS A 56 -2.18 21.30 47.96
CA HIS A 56 -1.36 20.43 48.78
C HIS A 56 -2.16 19.22 49.23
N ASN A 57 -1.70 18.02 48.86
CA ASN A 57 -2.28 16.77 49.29
C ASN A 57 -1.32 16.03 50.23
N THR A 58 -1.78 15.77 51.46
CA THR A 58 -1.02 15.07 52.51
C THR A 58 -1.49 13.63 52.71
N ALA A 59 -2.55 13.20 52.01
CA ALA A 59 -3.20 11.92 52.25
C ALA A 59 -2.31 10.73 51.86
N GLU A 60 -2.28 9.73 52.73
CA GLU A 60 -1.73 8.39 52.45
C GLU A 60 -2.91 7.42 52.39
N VAL A 61 -3.09 6.74 51.25
CA VAL A 61 -4.28 5.90 50.99
C VAL A 61 -3.85 4.51 50.53
N GLU A 62 -4.70 3.52 50.78
CA GLU A 62 -4.52 2.14 50.29
C GLU A 62 -4.56 2.08 48.75
N GLU A 63 -3.98 1.03 48.18
CA GLU A 63 -3.68 0.89 46.74
C GLU A 63 -4.90 1.11 45.82
N GLY A 64 -6.10 0.71 46.25
CA GLY A 64 -7.35 0.86 45.50
C GLY A 64 -7.88 2.30 45.37
N ASP A 65 -7.36 3.22 46.17
CA ASP A 65 -7.81 4.62 46.24
C ASP A 65 -6.73 5.63 45.83
N ARG A 66 -5.66 5.16 45.16
CA ARG A 66 -4.44 5.93 44.84
C ARG A 66 -4.67 7.32 44.23
N PHE A 67 -5.77 7.54 43.52
CA PHE A 67 -6.13 8.85 42.94
C PHE A 67 -6.46 9.92 43.99
N LYS A 68 -6.81 9.53 45.21
CA LYS A 68 -7.13 10.44 46.32
C LYS A 68 -5.89 11.05 46.98
N SER A 69 -4.70 10.49 46.79
CA SER A 69 -3.44 11.02 47.34
C SER A 69 -2.61 11.82 46.31
N ILE A 70 -3.09 11.95 45.08
CA ILE A 70 -2.46 12.76 44.02
C ILE A 70 -2.93 14.22 44.15
N GLY A 71 -2.06 15.17 43.79
CA GLY A 71 -2.38 16.60 43.86
C GLY A 71 -3.54 16.99 42.92
N ILE A 72 -3.40 16.70 41.62
CA ILE A 72 -4.48 16.81 40.63
C ILE A 72 -4.65 15.51 39.85
N VAL A 73 -5.88 15.04 39.72
CA VAL A 73 -6.24 13.94 38.80
C VAL A 73 -7.28 14.43 37.81
N THR A 74 -7.06 14.18 36.52
CA THR A 74 -8.06 14.41 35.48
C THR A 74 -8.33 13.14 34.67
N ARG A 75 -9.61 12.89 34.40
CA ARG A 75 -10.09 12.01 33.32
C ARG A 75 -10.93 12.76 32.30
N ILE A 76 -10.87 14.09 32.32
CA ILE A 76 -11.61 14.94 31.39
C ILE A 76 -10.78 15.04 30.10
N ASN A 77 -11.28 14.41 29.03
CA ASN A 77 -10.68 14.59 27.72
C ASN A 77 -10.88 16.03 27.22
N GLY A 78 -9.77 16.69 26.86
CA GLY A 78 -9.74 18.08 26.41
C GLY A 78 -9.68 19.11 27.53
N LEU A 79 -9.24 18.74 28.75
CA LEU A 79 -9.05 19.69 29.85
C LEU A 79 -7.96 20.71 29.51
N THR A 80 -8.21 21.98 29.80
CA THR A 80 -7.20 23.04 29.80
C THR A 80 -6.92 23.52 31.23
N ILE A 81 -5.67 23.47 31.68
CA ILE A 81 -5.21 24.16 32.89
C ILE A 81 -4.60 25.49 32.47
N ARG A 82 -5.28 26.60 32.79
CA ARG A 82 -4.84 27.96 32.48
C ARG A 82 -4.19 28.60 33.70
N LEU A 83 -2.92 28.92 33.57
CA LEU A 83 -2.05 29.42 34.62
C LEU A 83 -1.96 30.96 34.58
N VAL A 84 -2.17 31.57 35.74
CA VAL A 84 -1.93 32.97 36.05
C VAL A 84 -1.07 33.03 37.32
N GLY A 85 -0.07 33.91 37.37
CA GLY A 85 0.83 34.01 38.53
C GLY A 85 1.64 32.73 38.79
N ASN A 86 1.97 32.47 40.05
CA ASN A 86 2.78 31.32 40.47
C ASN A 86 1.93 30.27 41.18
N ASN A 87 1.76 29.11 40.56
CA ASN A 87 0.92 28.03 41.06
C ASN A 87 1.78 26.85 41.52
N THR A 88 1.36 26.17 42.59
CA THR A 88 2.08 25.03 43.16
C THR A 88 1.13 23.87 43.42
N ILE A 89 1.54 22.68 43.01
CA ILE A 89 0.90 21.41 43.37
C ILE A 89 1.93 20.58 44.12
N THR A 90 1.57 20.11 45.31
CA THR A 90 2.43 19.23 46.12
C THR A 90 1.63 18.02 46.58
N ALA A 91 2.19 16.82 46.40
CA ALA A 91 1.65 15.58 46.95
C ALA A 91 2.73 14.88 47.78
N ASP A 92 2.52 14.78 49.10
CA ASP A 92 3.55 14.28 50.02
C ASP A 92 3.80 12.78 49.87
N LYS A 93 2.78 12.03 49.46
CA LYS A 93 2.74 10.57 49.48
C LYS A 93 2.44 9.93 48.13
N ASN A 94 2.21 10.75 47.08
CA ASN A 94 1.97 10.26 45.73
C ASN A 94 2.45 11.25 44.65
N GLY A 95 2.11 10.99 43.39
CA GLY A 95 2.47 11.83 42.28
C GLY A 95 1.78 13.20 42.35
N GLY A 96 2.43 14.22 41.80
CA GLY A 96 1.89 15.58 41.82
C GLY A 96 0.65 15.71 40.94
N MET A 97 0.72 15.18 39.71
CA MET A 97 -0.40 15.19 38.77
C MET A 97 -0.57 13.85 38.04
N PHE A 98 -1.82 13.54 37.67
CA PHE A 98 -2.15 12.41 36.82
C PHE A 98 -3.17 12.77 35.73
N ASN A 99 -2.79 12.53 34.47
CA ASN A 99 -3.67 12.55 33.31
C ASN A 99 -4.02 11.10 32.92
N SER A 100 -5.30 10.74 32.97
CA SER A 100 -5.74 9.35 32.76
C SER A 100 -5.77 8.93 31.28
N ASP A 101 -5.94 7.63 31.07
CA ASP A 101 -5.87 6.95 29.77
C ASP A 101 -6.58 7.70 28.62
N GLU A 102 -5.86 7.86 27.50
CA GLU A 102 -6.27 8.51 26.25
C GLU A 102 -6.74 9.99 26.35
N ASN A 103 -6.63 10.63 27.52
CA ASN A 103 -7.09 12.01 27.69
C ASN A 103 -6.10 13.04 27.14
N ILE A 104 -6.64 14.08 26.51
CA ILE A 104 -5.88 15.26 26.09
C ILE A 104 -5.94 16.33 27.18
N LEU A 105 -4.78 16.73 27.70
CA LEU A 105 -4.60 17.81 28.67
C LEU A 105 -3.71 18.90 28.08
N THR A 106 -4.15 20.16 28.18
CA THR A 106 -3.34 21.33 27.82
C THR A 106 -3.02 22.14 29.06
N ILE A 107 -1.74 22.44 29.32
CA ILE A 107 -1.28 23.34 30.36
C ILE A 107 -0.76 24.61 29.67
N MET A 108 -1.40 25.75 29.92
CA MET A 108 -1.09 26.99 29.20
C MET A 108 -1.28 28.24 30.05
N GLY A 109 -0.95 29.41 29.50
CA GLY A 109 -1.09 30.71 30.14
C GLY A 109 0.25 31.39 30.38
N GLU A 110 0.22 32.60 30.93
CA GLU A 110 1.45 33.37 31.19
C GLU A 110 2.10 33.02 32.54
N GLY A 111 1.43 32.22 33.38
CA GLY A 111 1.89 31.84 34.71
C GLY A 111 2.90 30.68 34.75
N LYS A 112 3.39 30.42 35.96
CA LYS A 112 4.22 29.26 36.32
C LYS A 112 3.37 28.21 37.04
N LEU A 113 3.64 26.94 36.77
CA LEU A 113 3.19 25.80 37.57
C LEU A 113 4.40 25.02 38.09
N THR A 114 4.50 24.85 39.40
CA THR A 114 5.42 23.94 40.06
C THR A 114 4.65 22.70 40.52
N VAL A 115 5.12 21.50 40.15
CA VAL A 115 4.53 20.22 40.49
C VAL A 115 5.55 19.37 41.25
N ASN A 116 5.28 19.16 42.53
CA ASN A 116 6.10 18.36 43.43
C ASN A 116 5.37 17.05 43.73
N GLY A 117 5.77 15.99 43.03
CA GLY A 117 5.45 14.63 43.43
C GLY A 117 6.31 14.18 44.61
N SER A 118 5.86 13.12 45.28
CA SER A 118 6.57 12.60 46.44
C SER A 118 7.98 12.14 46.10
N THR A 119 8.93 12.47 46.98
CA THR A 119 10.30 11.91 46.98
C THR A 119 10.49 10.85 48.05
N THR A 120 9.47 10.60 48.87
CA THR A 120 9.54 9.77 50.08
C THR A 120 8.42 8.72 50.18
N ALA A 121 7.55 8.60 49.18
CA ALA A 121 6.48 7.62 49.17
C ALA A 121 7.05 6.20 49.32
N SER A 122 6.40 5.36 50.12
CA SER A 122 6.80 3.98 50.37
C SER A 122 6.74 3.10 49.11
N ASN A 123 5.75 3.36 48.24
CA ASN A 123 5.68 2.79 46.91
C ASN A 123 6.43 3.69 45.91
N TYR A 124 7.44 3.14 45.25
CA TYR A 124 8.25 3.85 44.26
C TYR A 124 7.45 4.29 43.03
N ASP A 125 6.39 3.58 42.67
CA ASP A 125 5.54 3.96 41.53
C ASP A 125 4.70 5.22 41.79
N ASN A 126 4.66 5.67 43.05
CA ASN A 126 4.01 6.89 43.48
C ASN A 126 4.98 8.09 43.51
N GLN A 127 6.27 7.90 43.22
CA GLN A 127 7.30 8.96 43.29
C GLN A 127 7.47 9.69 41.94
N ASN A 128 6.39 10.18 41.34
CA ASN A 128 6.42 10.84 40.03
C ASN A 128 6.00 12.31 40.13
N GLY A 129 6.65 13.22 39.42
CA GLY A 129 6.16 14.60 39.28
C GLY A 129 4.82 14.63 38.57
N ILE A 130 4.80 14.21 37.30
CA ILE A 130 3.60 14.11 36.47
C ILE A 130 3.55 12.74 35.80
N LEU A 131 2.47 12.00 36.04
CA LEU A 131 2.14 10.76 35.34
C LEU A 131 1.12 11.05 34.24
N ASN A 132 1.37 10.55 33.03
CA ASN A 132 0.52 10.79 31.87
C ASN A 132 0.22 9.49 31.13
N ASP A 133 -1.04 9.08 31.13
CA ASP A 133 -1.55 7.97 30.31
C ASP A 133 -2.30 8.50 29.06
N GLY A 134 -2.03 9.72 28.63
CA GLY A 134 -2.68 10.32 27.46
C GLY A 134 -1.75 11.26 26.72
N THR A 135 -2.25 12.43 26.32
CA THR A 135 -1.45 13.49 25.69
C THR A 135 -1.43 14.74 26.56
N ILE A 136 -0.23 15.23 26.90
CA ILE A 136 -0.05 16.53 27.55
C ILE A 136 0.63 17.51 26.59
N THR A 137 0.01 18.68 26.42
CA THR A 137 0.62 19.83 25.75
C THR A 137 0.94 20.93 26.76
N VAL A 138 2.20 21.34 26.84
CA VAL A 138 2.64 22.49 27.63
C VAL A 138 2.89 23.66 26.67
N SER A 139 2.04 24.70 26.72
CA SER A 139 2.06 25.79 25.74
C SER A 139 2.16 27.18 26.37
N GLY A 140 3.18 27.95 26.00
CA GLY A 140 3.34 29.36 26.37
C GLY A 140 3.75 29.64 27.83
N CYS A 141 3.62 28.67 28.73
CA CYS A 141 3.81 28.82 30.18
C CYS A 141 5.18 28.35 30.68
N THR A 142 5.39 28.44 32.00
CA THR A 142 6.50 27.79 32.71
C THR A 142 6.01 26.59 33.51
N LEU A 143 6.60 25.42 33.30
CA LEU A 143 6.34 24.21 34.08
C LEU A 143 7.62 23.77 34.80
N GLU A 144 7.55 23.56 36.10
CA GLU A 144 8.61 22.92 36.88
C GLU A 144 8.04 21.65 37.51
N ALA A 145 8.62 20.49 37.24
CA ALA A 145 8.11 19.22 37.75
C ALA A 145 9.21 18.39 38.40
N SER A 146 8.96 17.85 39.59
CA SER A 146 9.90 16.95 40.26
C SER A 146 9.22 15.77 40.94
N GLY A 147 9.87 14.62 40.93
CA GLY A 147 9.48 13.43 41.71
C GLY A 147 10.71 12.62 42.12
N GLY A 148 10.55 11.75 43.13
CA GLY A 148 11.68 10.94 43.64
C GLY A 148 12.23 9.94 42.63
N LYS A 149 11.37 9.35 41.80
CA LYS A 149 11.75 8.38 40.76
C LYS A 149 11.73 9.02 39.37
N ASN A 150 10.60 9.64 39.00
CA ASN A 150 10.41 10.24 37.69
C ASN A 150 9.95 11.69 37.78
N GLY A 151 10.43 12.51 36.86
CA GLY A 151 9.93 13.88 36.72
C GLY A 151 8.65 13.91 35.87
N LEU A 152 8.79 13.65 34.56
CA LEU A 152 7.69 13.39 33.64
C LEU A 152 7.71 11.92 33.24
N LEU A 153 6.55 11.24 33.34
CA LEU A 153 6.42 9.82 33.10
C LEU A 153 5.27 9.53 32.12
N GLN A 154 5.53 8.67 31.14
CA GLN A 154 4.53 8.08 30.24
C GLN A 154 3.80 9.05 29.29
N GLY A 155 3.09 8.48 28.32
CA GLY A 155 2.20 9.21 27.44
C GLY A 155 2.91 10.02 26.35
N HIS A 156 2.10 10.76 25.59
CA HIS A 156 2.56 11.67 24.54
C HIS A 156 2.75 13.08 25.09
N TRP A 157 3.86 13.72 24.73
CA TRP A 157 4.21 15.06 25.21
C TRP A 157 4.47 16.03 24.07
N LYS A 158 3.91 17.23 24.20
CA LYS A 158 4.12 18.35 23.28
C LYS A 158 4.56 19.58 24.07
N PHE A 159 5.63 20.21 23.62
CA PHE A 159 6.17 21.44 24.18
C PHE A 159 6.07 22.53 23.13
N ASP A 160 5.45 23.65 23.47
CA ASP A 160 5.09 24.69 22.52
C ASP A 160 5.32 26.10 23.10
N ARG A 161 6.37 26.80 22.65
CA ARG A 161 6.74 28.13 23.18
C ARG A 161 6.79 28.19 24.72
N CYS A 162 7.18 27.10 25.38
CA CYS A 162 7.17 26.97 26.83
C CYS A 162 8.58 26.94 27.44
N THR A 163 8.66 27.14 28.75
CA THR A 163 9.86 26.85 29.55
C THR A 163 9.53 25.69 30.48
N VAL A 164 10.26 24.59 30.40
CA VAL A 164 10.05 23.43 31.28
C VAL A 164 11.35 23.10 32.00
N ARG A 165 11.26 22.85 33.30
CA ARG A 165 12.35 22.30 34.09
C ARG A 165 11.85 21.04 34.79
N VAL A 166 12.50 19.91 34.57
CA VAL A 166 12.04 18.64 35.15
C VAL A 166 13.18 17.86 35.79
N LYS A 167 12.91 17.26 36.95
CA LYS A 167 13.84 16.37 37.63
C LYS A 167 13.18 15.09 38.16
N GLY A 168 13.85 13.96 37.94
CA GLY A 168 13.57 12.70 38.62
C GLY A 168 14.88 12.07 39.04
N ASP A 169 15.05 11.73 40.32
CA ASP A 169 16.34 11.21 40.82
C ASP A 169 16.65 9.80 40.29
N GLY A 170 15.69 9.16 39.60
CA GLY A 170 15.81 7.82 39.07
C GLY A 170 15.93 6.76 40.16
N ARG A 171 16.34 5.55 39.79
CA ARG A 171 16.64 4.47 40.71
C ARG A 171 17.93 3.79 40.31
N SER A 172 18.79 3.55 41.30
CA SER A 172 20.07 2.87 41.07
C SER A 172 19.85 1.50 40.41
N GLY A 173 20.48 1.30 39.26
CA GLY A 173 20.37 0.07 38.47
C GLY A 173 19.10 -0.05 37.62
N ASP A 174 18.24 0.97 37.59
CA ASP A 174 17.00 0.98 36.81
C ASP A 174 17.12 2.01 35.67
N GLU A 175 17.35 1.52 34.46
CA GLU A 175 17.51 2.36 33.27
C GLU A 175 16.19 2.94 32.74
N TYR A 176 15.05 2.57 33.35
CA TYR A 176 13.72 3.01 32.93
C TYR A 176 13.21 4.21 33.73
N THR A 177 14.09 4.86 34.49
CA THR A 177 13.73 5.94 35.43
C THR A 177 14.63 7.16 35.28
N GLY A 178 14.07 8.35 35.52
CA GLY A 178 14.81 9.61 35.43
C GLY A 178 13.91 10.81 35.21
N SER A 179 14.50 11.92 34.81
CA SER A 179 13.81 13.20 34.65
C SER A 179 12.71 13.17 33.59
N ILE A 180 12.94 12.55 32.43
CA ILE A 180 11.89 12.28 31.44
C ILE A 180 12.02 10.84 30.95
N SER A 181 11.03 10.01 31.26
CA SER A 181 11.11 8.56 31.08
C SER A 181 9.81 7.98 30.54
N ASN A 182 9.95 6.86 29.82
CA ASN A 182 8.87 6.00 29.39
C ASN A 182 7.81 6.65 28.47
N LEU A 183 8.17 7.61 27.63
CA LEU A 183 7.20 8.29 26.75
C LEU A 183 6.76 7.39 25.60
N TRP A 184 5.46 7.33 25.30
CA TRP A 184 4.94 6.45 24.23
C TRP A 184 5.34 6.90 22.81
N SER A 185 5.84 8.13 22.68
CA SER A 185 6.48 8.64 21.46
C SER A 185 7.55 9.66 21.78
N LYS A 186 8.46 9.91 20.83
CA LYS A 186 9.37 11.05 20.90
C LYS A 186 8.54 12.34 21.03
N PRO A 187 8.87 13.26 21.95
CA PRO A 187 8.06 14.45 22.15
C PRO A 187 8.17 15.45 20.99
N GLU A 188 7.13 16.23 20.81
CA GLU A 188 7.06 17.31 19.82
C GLU A 188 7.53 18.63 20.44
N PHE A 189 8.34 19.39 19.71
CA PHE A 189 8.84 20.70 20.13
C PHE A 189 8.49 21.75 19.09
N THR A 190 7.74 22.78 19.50
CA THR A 190 7.45 23.97 18.69
C THR A 190 8.04 25.17 19.40
N ASP A 191 8.95 25.88 18.73
CA ASP A 191 9.61 27.08 19.28
C ASP A 191 10.16 26.89 20.70
N CYS A 192 10.70 25.70 20.97
CA CYS A 192 11.42 25.35 22.17
C CYS A 192 12.35 24.16 21.90
N ALA A 193 13.34 23.95 22.76
CA ALA A 193 14.27 22.83 22.65
C ALA A 193 14.87 22.50 24.01
N ILE A 194 15.37 21.26 24.16
CA ILE A 194 16.18 20.89 25.32
C ILE A 194 17.51 21.65 25.25
N THR A 195 17.84 22.40 26.30
CA THR A 195 19.09 23.15 26.44
C THR A 195 20.00 22.56 27.51
N THR A 196 19.49 21.70 28.40
CA THR A 196 20.28 21.03 29.44
C THR A 196 19.69 19.65 29.75
N PRO A 197 20.51 18.60 29.90
CA PRO A 197 21.96 18.60 29.69
C PRO A 197 22.34 18.72 28.21
N GLU A 198 23.51 19.31 27.92
CA GLU A 198 24.06 19.35 26.57
C GLU A 198 24.31 17.92 26.06
N GLY A 199 23.99 17.66 24.79
CA GLY A 199 24.15 16.33 24.20
C GLY A 199 23.11 15.29 24.63
N ALA A 200 22.04 15.70 25.33
CA ALA A 200 20.93 14.81 25.63
C ALA A 200 20.26 14.30 24.34
N TYR A 201 19.82 13.04 24.35
CA TYR A 201 19.15 12.42 23.21
C TYR A 201 18.06 11.45 23.66
N TRP A 202 17.11 11.19 22.77
CA TRP A 202 16.03 10.24 23.00
C TRP A 202 16.49 8.82 22.65
N LYS A 203 16.49 7.91 23.63
CA LYS A 203 16.71 6.48 23.43
C LYS A 203 15.35 5.78 23.38
N ASN A 204 15.12 4.99 22.33
CA ASN A 204 13.96 4.10 22.26
C ASN A 204 14.32 2.76 22.92
N HIS A 205 13.49 2.26 23.82
CA HIS A 205 13.72 0.97 24.47
C HIS A 205 12.77 -0.10 23.92
N TYR A 206 13.35 -1.21 23.49
CA TYR A 206 12.64 -2.33 22.89
C TYR A 206 12.40 -3.41 23.94
N PRO A 207 11.23 -4.07 24.02
CA PRO A 207 10.16 -4.17 23.02
C PRO A 207 9.05 -3.11 23.08
N LEU A 208 9.01 -2.32 24.16
CA LEU A 208 7.87 -1.48 24.49
C LEU A 208 7.73 -0.25 23.57
N ARG A 209 8.81 0.11 22.86
CA ARG A 209 8.91 1.29 21.96
C ARG A 209 8.75 2.62 22.68
N ASP A 210 8.95 2.64 23.97
CA ASP A 210 8.94 3.86 24.77
C ASP A 210 10.26 4.63 24.64
N TYR A 211 10.19 5.94 24.83
CA TYR A 211 11.30 6.87 24.70
C TYR A 211 11.73 7.42 26.05
N TYR A 212 13.05 7.45 26.24
CA TYR A 212 13.71 7.89 27.45
C TYR A 212 14.74 8.95 27.10
N LEU A 213 14.87 9.98 27.93
CA LEU A 213 15.92 10.97 27.72
C LEU A 213 17.22 10.50 28.36
N TYR A 214 18.24 10.32 27.53
CA TYR A 214 19.58 9.90 27.94
C TYR A 214 20.56 11.07 27.83
N GLY A 215 21.53 11.13 28.75
CA GLY A 215 22.64 12.06 28.70
C GLY A 215 23.72 11.59 27.73
N ALA A 216 24.70 12.44 27.43
CA ALA A 216 25.84 12.09 26.57
C ALA A 216 26.68 10.91 27.10
N ASP A 217 26.62 10.61 28.40
CA ASP A 217 27.21 9.42 29.02
C ASP A 217 26.44 8.12 28.68
N GLY A 218 25.28 8.27 28.06
CA GLY A 218 24.36 7.21 27.69
C GLY A 218 23.72 6.48 28.85
N LYS A 219 23.40 7.23 29.90
CA LYS A 219 22.49 6.82 30.97
C LYS A 219 21.23 7.69 30.95
N PRO A 220 20.12 7.25 31.55
CA PRO A 220 18.96 8.12 31.77
C PRO A 220 19.38 9.40 32.51
N VAL A 221 18.86 10.54 32.08
CA VAL A 221 19.13 11.81 32.77
C VAL A 221 18.40 11.81 34.10
N THR A 222 19.13 11.88 35.21
CA THR A 222 18.56 11.99 36.58
C THR A 222 18.73 13.38 37.20
N ASP A 223 19.43 14.28 36.50
CA ASP A 223 19.52 15.69 36.89
C ASP A 223 18.45 16.53 36.17
N TRP A 224 18.37 17.81 36.50
CA TRP A 224 17.45 18.74 35.86
C TRP A 224 17.61 18.77 34.35
N VAL A 225 16.50 18.52 33.65
CA VAL A 225 16.35 18.76 32.23
C VAL A 225 15.68 20.11 32.05
N THR A 226 16.23 20.94 31.17
CA THR A 226 15.66 22.24 30.84
C THR A 226 15.26 22.28 29.38
N ILE A 227 14.00 22.65 29.12
CA ILE A 227 13.45 23.00 27.81
C ILE A 227 13.21 24.49 27.83
N GLU A 228 13.85 25.23 26.93
CA GLU A 228 13.69 26.68 26.84
C GLU A 228 13.02 27.08 25.53
N LYS A 229 12.35 28.24 25.57
CA LYS A 229 11.80 28.89 24.38
C LYS A 229 12.93 29.11 23.38
N SER A 230 12.71 28.70 22.15
CA SER A 230 13.64 28.82 21.03
C SER A 230 12.91 29.52 19.90
N ALA A 231 13.57 30.42 19.18
CA ALA A 231 13.01 30.97 17.94
C ALA A 231 13.02 29.93 16.79
N VAL A 232 13.55 28.74 17.05
CA VAL A 232 13.78 27.68 16.07
C VAL A 232 12.98 26.43 16.46
N THR A 233 12.06 26.04 15.59
CA THR A 233 11.31 24.77 15.68
C THR A 233 12.14 23.64 15.08
N ILE A 234 12.18 22.47 15.73
CA ILE A 234 12.91 21.28 15.26
C ILE A 234 11.95 20.36 14.51
N TYR A 235 12.27 20.00 13.27
CA TYR A 235 11.51 19.02 12.50
C TYR A 235 12.23 17.68 12.56
N ASN A 236 11.54 16.60 12.92
CA ASN A 236 12.13 15.27 13.23
C ASN A 236 12.68 14.51 12.01
N PHE A 237 13.54 15.13 11.21
CA PHE A 237 14.27 14.50 10.12
C PHE A 237 15.61 15.20 9.87
N LYS A 238 16.54 14.49 9.24
CA LYS A 238 17.88 14.99 8.89
C LYS A 238 18.12 14.87 7.39
N ILE A 239 18.85 15.83 6.84
CA ILE A 239 19.41 15.77 5.47
C ILE A 239 20.91 15.95 5.56
N ALA A 240 21.67 15.06 4.90
CA ALA A 240 23.14 15.05 4.96
C ALA A 240 23.68 15.16 6.41
N GLY A 241 23.01 14.47 7.34
CA GLY A 241 23.36 14.47 8.77
C GLY A 241 23.01 15.74 9.55
N THR A 242 22.47 16.77 8.91
CA THR A 242 22.06 18.01 9.56
C THR A 242 20.58 17.98 9.92
N GLN A 243 20.26 18.39 11.15
CA GLN A 243 18.89 18.49 11.64
C GLN A 243 18.13 19.60 10.88
N VAL A 244 16.93 19.28 10.39
CA VAL A 244 16.08 20.28 9.75
C VAL A 244 15.27 21.02 10.80
N THR A 245 15.20 22.35 10.66
CA THR A 245 14.59 23.27 11.60
C THR A 245 13.91 24.43 10.88
N SER A 246 13.12 25.24 11.58
CA SER A 246 12.50 26.44 10.98
C SER A 246 13.52 27.47 10.49
N ALA A 247 14.78 27.40 10.95
CA ALA A 247 15.86 28.29 10.51
C ALA A 247 16.44 27.91 9.13
N ASN A 248 16.40 26.63 8.74
CA ASN A 248 16.99 26.15 7.48
C ASN A 248 15.98 25.50 6.52
N CYS A 249 14.72 25.27 6.93
CA CYS A 249 13.74 24.55 6.11
C CYS A 249 13.42 25.22 4.77
N ASN A 250 13.49 26.56 4.69
CA ASN A 250 13.14 27.29 3.46
C ASN A 250 14.19 27.15 2.36
N ASP A 251 15.45 26.90 2.72
CA ASP A 251 16.55 26.64 1.79
C ASP A 251 17.56 25.70 2.43
N LEU A 252 17.45 24.42 2.11
CA LEU A 252 18.31 23.35 2.62
C LEU A 252 19.59 23.19 1.80
N SER A 253 19.77 23.96 0.72
CA SER A 253 21.02 23.97 -0.06
C SER A 253 22.19 24.59 0.71
N VAL A 254 21.92 25.27 1.83
CA VAL A 254 22.94 25.79 2.76
C VAL A 254 23.64 24.68 3.56
N ILE A 255 23.09 23.46 3.57
CA ILE A 255 23.66 22.31 4.27
C ILE A 255 24.81 21.74 3.43
N ASP A 256 25.96 21.50 4.07
CA ASP A 256 27.09 20.87 3.39
C ASP A 256 26.71 19.51 2.80
N GLY A 257 27.11 19.27 1.55
CA GLY A 257 26.69 18.10 0.78
C GLY A 257 25.32 18.21 0.10
N VAL A 258 24.59 19.32 0.22
CA VAL A 258 23.31 19.57 -0.48
C VAL A 258 23.49 20.60 -1.59
N SER A 259 22.92 20.34 -2.76
CA SER A 259 22.89 21.27 -3.89
C SER A 259 21.60 21.12 -4.70
N GLY A 260 21.33 22.05 -5.61
CA GLY A 260 20.03 22.21 -6.26
C GLY A 260 19.02 22.90 -5.35
N LYS A 261 17.74 22.87 -5.69
CA LYS A 261 16.69 23.55 -4.90
C LYS A 261 16.02 22.55 -3.97
N VAL A 262 16.29 22.69 -2.67
CA VAL A 262 15.77 21.82 -1.61
C VAL A 262 15.10 22.67 -0.55
N ASN A 263 13.83 22.41 -0.25
CA ASN A 263 13.08 23.12 0.79
C ASN A 263 12.04 22.18 1.44
N TYR A 264 11.71 22.47 2.69
CA TYR A 264 10.71 21.77 3.48
C TYR A 264 9.62 22.75 3.93
N ASP A 265 8.41 22.51 3.46
CA ASP A 265 7.20 23.17 3.94
C ASP A 265 6.63 22.39 5.12
N HIS A 266 6.76 22.94 6.32
CA HIS A 266 6.29 22.30 7.54
C HIS A 266 4.76 22.28 7.69
N ALA A 267 4.03 23.20 7.03
CA ALA A 267 2.58 23.25 7.09
C ALA A 267 1.95 22.09 6.31
N THR A 268 2.57 21.71 5.19
CA THR A 268 2.15 20.58 4.35
C THR A 268 2.99 19.31 4.57
N LYS A 269 4.01 19.37 5.44
CA LYS A 269 5.04 18.34 5.62
C LYS A 269 5.64 17.88 4.29
N THR A 270 5.94 18.82 3.39
CA THR A 270 6.44 18.53 2.04
C THR A 270 7.90 18.94 1.89
N LEU A 271 8.78 17.96 1.70
CA LEU A 271 10.16 18.17 1.22
C LEU A 271 10.16 18.18 -0.31
N THR A 272 10.46 19.32 -0.92
CA THR A 272 10.61 19.43 -2.37
C THR A 272 12.08 19.26 -2.76
N LEU A 273 12.35 18.33 -3.66
CA LEU A 273 13.64 18.14 -4.32
C LEU A 273 13.51 18.56 -5.78
N ASP A 274 14.17 19.64 -6.17
CA ASP A 274 14.18 20.16 -7.54
C ASP A 274 15.62 20.23 -8.07
N ASN A 275 15.94 19.29 -8.97
CA ASN A 275 17.29 19.07 -9.49
C ASN A 275 18.36 19.00 -8.39
N ALA A 276 18.00 18.35 -7.28
CA ALA A 276 18.77 18.31 -6.06
C ALA A 276 19.82 17.19 -6.05
N THR A 277 20.96 17.45 -5.43
CA THR A 277 21.93 16.40 -5.06
C THR A 277 22.23 16.49 -3.58
N ILE A 278 22.03 15.39 -2.86
CA ILE A 278 22.36 15.22 -1.44
C ILE A 278 23.45 14.16 -1.33
N SER A 279 24.60 14.53 -0.78
CA SER A 279 25.75 13.63 -0.55
C SER A 279 26.12 13.66 0.91
N ASN A 280 26.09 12.50 1.57
CA ASN A 280 26.49 12.35 2.95
C ASN A 280 27.71 11.42 3.08
N LYS A 281 28.76 11.92 3.72
CA LYS A 281 30.03 11.20 3.97
C LYS A 281 30.24 10.85 5.44
N ASN A 282 29.25 11.16 6.29
CA ASN A 282 29.35 10.90 7.71
C ASN A 282 29.37 9.39 7.97
N THR A 283 30.12 8.96 8.99
CA THR A 283 30.31 7.54 9.34
C THR A 283 29.77 7.20 10.72
N VAL A 284 29.23 8.17 11.46
CA VAL A 284 28.94 8.03 12.89
C VAL A 284 27.88 6.94 13.20
N ASP A 285 27.03 6.55 12.25
CA ASP A 285 26.06 5.46 12.47
C ASP A 285 26.71 4.05 12.51
N GLU A 286 27.99 3.89 12.11
CA GLU A 286 28.65 2.58 12.01
C GLU A 286 29.06 1.99 13.38
N ASP A 287 29.27 2.82 14.40
CA ASP A 287 29.91 2.38 15.66
C ASP A 287 28.97 2.37 16.89
N ASP A 288 27.80 3.01 16.84
CA ASP A 288 26.90 3.13 18.02
C ASP A 288 25.43 3.39 17.63
N TRP A 289 24.72 2.35 17.16
CA TRP A 289 23.32 2.45 16.74
C TRP A 289 22.35 2.82 17.88
N GLU A 290 22.78 2.68 19.14
CA GLU A 290 21.98 2.96 20.34
C GLU A 290 22.08 4.41 20.86
N LYS A 291 22.97 5.27 20.34
CA LYS A 291 23.21 6.61 20.91
C LYS A 291 23.38 7.75 19.90
N VAL A 292 22.96 8.96 20.30
CA VAL A 292 23.25 10.35 19.84
C VAL A 292 23.12 10.69 18.34
N ALA A 293 23.38 9.77 17.42
CA ALA A 293 23.63 10.07 16.02
C ALA A 293 22.73 9.33 15.03
N ARG A 294 21.75 8.52 15.48
CA ARG A 294 20.90 7.72 14.58
C ARG A 294 20.45 8.50 13.33
N GLY A 295 20.81 7.96 12.17
CA GLY A 295 20.50 8.50 10.85
C GLY A 295 21.37 9.68 10.44
N LYS A 296 22.47 9.97 11.13
CA LYS A 296 23.39 11.07 10.81
C LYS A 296 24.25 10.75 9.59
N ALA A 297 24.52 9.48 9.32
CA ALA A 297 25.19 9.02 8.10
C ALA A 297 24.22 8.77 6.93
N ALA A 298 22.92 8.66 7.19
CA ALA A 298 21.93 8.51 6.12
C ALA A 298 21.86 9.76 5.23
N GLY A 299 21.58 9.59 3.93
CA GLY A 299 21.37 10.72 3.03
C GLY A 299 20.16 11.55 3.49
N ILE A 300 19.04 10.87 3.74
CA ILE A 300 17.88 11.38 4.46
C ILE A 300 17.50 10.39 5.57
N PHE A 301 17.29 10.89 6.78
CA PHE A 301 16.68 10.13 7.88
C PHE A 301 15.37 10.77 8.29
N ASN A 302 14.28 10.01 8.33
CA ASN A 302 12.93 10.51 8.58
C ASN A 302 12.26 9.85 9.80
N GLU A 303 11.74 10.69 10.69
CA GLU A 303 10.77 10.33 11.74
C GLU A 303 9.49 11.20 11.64
N VAL A 304 9.36 12.04 10.60
CA VAL A 304 8.15 12.85 10.38
C VAL A 304 7.07 11.95 9.79
N ASP A 305 5.98 11.77 10.53
CA ASP A 305 4.80 11.06 10.03
C ASP A 305 4.00 11.90 9.04
N GLY A 306 3.72 11.30 7.87
CA GLY A 306 3.06 11.95 6.74
C GLY A 306 3.98 12.82 5.89
N LEU A 307 5.31 12.59 5.93
CA LEU A 307 6.25 13.32 5.08
C LEU A 307 5.97 13.04 3.60
N THR A 308 5.81 14.10 2.81
CA THR A 308 5.76 14.02 1.34
C THR A 308 7.11 14.46 0.76
N ILE A 309 7.77 13.61 -0.02
CA ILE A 309 8.93 13.97 -0.83
C ILE A 309 8.44 14.21 -2.26
N ARG A 310 8.35 15.48 -2.65
CA ARG A 310 7.94 15.91 -4.00
C ARG A 310 9.16 16.08 -4.89
N LEU A 311 9.19 15.36 -6.00
CA LEU A 311 10.27 15.30 -6.95
C LEU A 311 9.98 16.19 -8.16
N VAL A 312 10.93 17.07 -8.47
CA VAL A 312 10.95 17.90 -9.67
C VAL A 312 12.33 17.74 -10.33
N GLY A 313 12.36 17.58 -11.65
CA GLY A 313 13.62 17.36 -12.38
C GLY A 313 14.34 16.08 -11.96
N ASN A 314 15.67 16.07 -12.03
CA ASN A 314 16.49 14.89 -11.72
C ASN A 314 17.21 15.05 -10.39
N ASN A 315 16.85 14.22 -9.41
CA ASN A 315 17.37 14.30 -8.05
C ASN A 315 18.25 13.10 -7.72
N THR A 316 19.28 13.31 -6.89
CA THR A 316 20.17 12.23 -6.41
C THR A 316 20.39 12.34 -4.91
N ILE A 317 20.30 11.21 -4.21
CA ILE A 317 20.71 11.07 -2.81
C ILE A 317 21.79 9.99 -2.76
N THR A 318 22.91 10.27 -2.12
CA THR A 318 24.02 9.33 -1.93
C THR A 318 24.48 9.36 -0.48
N SER A 319 24.53 8.19 0.15
CA SER A 319 25.23 7.98 1.42
C SER A 319 26.41 7.04 1.20
N GLU A 320 27.63 7.49 1.53
CA GLU A 320 28.85 6.71 1.28
C GLU A 320 28.96 5.49 2.21
N LYS A 321 28.54 5.65 3.47
CA LYS A 321 28.77 4.70 4.57
C LYS A 321 27.50 4.25 5.30
N SER A 322 26.32 4.68 4.84
CA SER A 322 25.04 4.27 5.43
C SER A 322 23.93 4.20 4.38
N ILE A 323 22.69 4.19 4.85
CA ILE A 323 21.47 4.05 4.06
C ILE A 323 21.23 5.32 3.24
N GLY A 324 20.80 5.19 1.99
CA GLY A 324 20.47 6.34 1.15
C GLY A 324 19.29 7.15 1.73
N VAL A 325 18.14 6.50 1.89
CA VAL A 325 16.98 7.04 2.61
C VAL A 325 16.53 6.06 3.69
N TRP A 326 16.55 6.51 4.94
CA TRP A 326 16.10 5.75 6.09
C TRP A 326 14.81 6.36 6.64
N ASN A 327 13.70 5.67 6.40
CA ASN A 327 12.42 5.96 7.03
C ASN A 327 12.26 5.10 8.28
N ASP A 328 12.16 5.72 9.46
CA ASP A 328 12.19 4.97 10.72
C ASP A 328 10.89 4.20 10.99
N ASN A 329 9.84 4.87 11.49
CA ASN A 329 8.56 4.23 11.78
C ASN A 329 7.37 5.09 11.32
N SER A 330 7.59 5.86 10.25
CA SER A 330 6.66 6.88 9.76
C SER A 330 6.01 6.50 8.43
N LYS A 331 4.90 7.16 8.07
CA LYS A 331 4.38 7.15 6.69
C LYS A 331 5.10 8.20 5.86
N ILE A 332 5.64 7.80 4.71
CA ILE A 332 6.28 8.67 3.72
C ILE A 332 5.67 8.47 2.33
N THR A 333 5.56 9.54 1.53
CA THR A 333 5.07 9.50 0.16
C THR A 333 6.07 10.13 -0.81
N PHE A 334 6.52 9.40 -1.82
CA PHE A 334 7.26 9.94 -2.96
C PHE A 334 6.28 10.25 -4.09
N THR A 335 6.35 11.46 -4.64
CA THR A 335 5.45 11.91 -5.71
C THR A 335 6.09 13.01 -6.56
N GLY A 336 5.36 13.50 -7.57
CA GLY A 336 5.79 14.56 -8.50
C GLY A 336 6.38 14.01 -9.80
N ASP A 337 6.45 14.86 -10.81
CA ASP A 337 6.83 14.49 -12.18
C ASP A 337 8.33 14.21 -12.35
N GLY A 338 9.12 14.40 -11.30
CA GLY A 338 10.57 14.21 -11.31
C GLY A 338 11.04 12.77 -11.11
N LYS A 339 12.36 12.60 -11.21
CA LYS A 339 13.09 11.38 -10.89
C LYS A 339 13.92 11.56 -9.62
N LEU A 340 14.02 10.49 -8.82
CA LEU A 340 14.98 10.37 -7.73
C LEU A 340 15.84 9.13 -7.89
N ALA A 341 17.16 9.29 -7.85
CA ALA A 341 18.12 8.20 -7.68
C ALA A 341 18.64 8.18 -6.24
N VAL A 342 18.56 7.04 -5.56
CA VAL A 342 19.02 6.84 -4.19
C VAL A 342 20.12 5.78 -4.18
N ASN A 343 21.29 6.16 -3.69
CA ASN A 343 22.46 5.30 -3.59
C ASN A 343 22.83 5.16 -2.11
N GLY A 344 22.49 4.02 -1.52
CA GLY A 344 22.99 3.61 -0.23
C GLY A 344 24.37 2.97 -0.32
N SER A 345 24.98 2.75 0.84
CA SER A 345 26.33 2.23 0.91
C SER A 345 26.44 0.81 0.33
N THR A 346 27.56 0.56 -0.34
CA THR A 346 28.03 -0.78 -0.71
C THR A 346 29.19 -1.25 0.16
N THR A 347 29.69 -0.38 1.04
CA THR A 347 30.96 -0.57 1.77
C THR A 347 30.86 -0.42 3.28
N SER A 348 29.66 -0.24 3.84
CA SER A 348 29.49 -0.23 5.29
C SER A 348 29.91 -1.57 5.91
N ASN A 349 30.27 -1.59 7.18
CA ASN A 349 30.67 -2.83 7.85
C ASN A 349 29.48 -3.74 8.15
N ASP A 350 28.32 -3.15 8.47
CA ASP A 350 27.08 -3.88 8.74
C ASP A 350 26.22 -4.01 7.46
N ASN A 351 25.69 -5.21 7.22
CA ASN A 351 24.77 -5.48 6.12
C ASN A 351 23.44 -4.72 6.25
N PHE A 352 23.03 -4.35 7.48
CA PHE A 352 21.85 -3.54 7.74
C PHE A 352 21.94 -2.16 7.08
N TYR A 353 23.11 -1.52 7.11
CA TYR A 353 23.30 -0.16 6.56
C TYR A 353 23.54 -0.13 5.03
N LYS A 354 23.61 -1.29 4.38
CA LYS A 354 23.84 -1.40 2.93
C LYS A 354 22.53 -1.41 2.13
N ALA A 355 21.67 -0.42 2.36
CA ALA A 355 20.37 -0.31 1.73
C ALA A 355 20.21 1.01 0.95
N GLY A 356 19.64 0.95 -0.26
CA GLY A 356 19.20 2.15 -0.97
C GLY A 356 18.12 2.88 -0.17
N ILE A 357 17.01 2.20 0.08
CA ILE A 357 15.93 2.69 0.94
C ILE A 357 15.59 1.64 1.99
N LEU A 358 15.69 2.02 3.27
CA LEU A 358 15.25 1.23 4.41
C LEU A 358 13.99 1.84 5.00
N ASN A 359 12.96 1.02 5.19
CA ASN A 359 11.66 1.46 5.66
C ASN A 359 11.18 0.64 6.86
N GLY A 360 11.15 1.20 8.06
CA GLY A 360 10.49 0.54 9.20
C GLY A 360 8.98 0.86 9.31
N GLY A 361 8.48 1.82 8.53
CA GLY A 361 7.07 2.23 8.50
C GLY A 361 6.34 1.87 7.19
N SER A 362 5.76 2.87 6.54
CA SER A 362 5.02 2.71 5.27
C SER A 362 5.51 3.71 4.22
N ILE A 363 5.82 3.23 3.01
CA ILE A 363 6.19 4.06 1.86
C ILE A 363 5.12 3.94 0.79
N ILE A 364 4.69 5.07 0.24
CA ILE A 364 3.91 5.15 -1.00
C ILE A 364 4.81 5.77 -2.08
N VAL A 365 4.90 5.14 -3.24
CA VAL A 365 5.53 5.71 -4.43
C VAL A 365 4.42 5.92 -5.46
N SER A 366 4.04 7.18 -5.72
CA SER A 366 2.88 7.50 -6.55
C SER A 366 3.22 8.47 -7.68
N GLY A 367 3.04 8.02 -8.92
CA GLY A 367 3.15 8.86 -10.12
C GLY A 367 4.55 9.39 -10.45
N CYS A 368 5.59 8.94 -9.76
CA CYS A 368 6.97 9.42 -9.94
C CYS A 368 7.94 8.33 -10.41
N THR A 369 9.18 8.72 -10.72
CA THR A 369 10.27 7.77 -11.01
C THR A 369 11.24 7.67 -9.84
N LEU A 370 11.44 6.47 -9.30
CA LEU A 370 12.34 6.18 -8.20
C LEU A 370 13.35 5.09 -8.57
N GLU A 371 14.64 5.36 -8.41
CA GLU A 371 15.71 4.38 -8.58
C GLU A 371 16.44 4.24 -7.24
N ALA A 372 16.61 3.04 -6.71
CA ALA A 372 17.25 2.79 -5.43
C ALA A 372 18.27 1.65 -5.53
N SER A 373 19.49 1.88 -5.05
CA SER A 373 20.54 0.88 -5.01
C SER A 373 21.28 0.85 -3.69
N GLY A 374 21.71 -0.33 -3.26
CA GLY A 374 22.54 -0.53 -2.07
C GLY A 374 23.34 -1.83 -2.15
N GLY A 375 24.31 -2.00 -1.25
CA GLY A 375 25.18 -3.18 -1.25
C GLY A 375 24.45 -4.50 -1.01
N VAL A 376 23.41 -4.49 -0.18
CA VAL A 376 22.61 -5.67 0.19
C VAL A 376 21.19 -5.52 -0.31
N TYR A 377 20.57 -4.37 -0.06
CA TYR A 377 19.17 -4.11 -0.41
C TYR A 377 19.03 -2.92 -1.36
N GLY A 378 18.14 -3.04 -2.35
CA GLY A 378 17.64 -1.87 -3.08
C GLY A 378 16.54 -1.20 -2.26
N LEU A 379 15.43 -1.92 -2.07
CA LEU A 379 14.30 -1.55 -1.21
C LEU A 379 14.10 -2.65 -0.16
N THR A 380 13.92 -2.26 1.11
CA THR A 380 13.75 -3.24 2.20
C THR A 380 12.83 -2.75 3.31
N GLN A 381 12.26 -3.72 4.03
CA GLN A 381 11.43 -3.55 5.22
C GLN A 381 10.12 -2.77 5.02
N GLY A 382 9.23 -2.92 6.00
CA GLY A 382 8.01 -2.14 6.11
C GLY A 382 7.02 -2.38 4.96
N LYS A 383 5.99 -1.54 4.92
CA LYS A 383 4.91 -1.61 3.93
C LYS A 383 5.25 -0.76 2.72
N TRP A 384 5.05 -1.29 1.52
CA TRP A 384 5.27 -0.57 0.27
C TRP A 384 4.00 -0.56 -0.58
N GLU A 385 3.64 0.61 -1.08
CA GLU A 385 2.59 0.79 -2.08
C GLU A 385 3.18 1.45 -3.32
N PHE A 386 2.99 0.81 -4.46
CA PHE A 386 3.40 1.30 -5.77
C PHE A 386 2.13 1.70 -6.53
N ASP A 387 1.98 2.99 -6.85
CA ASP A 387 0.80 3.53 -7.52
C ASP A 387 1.17 4.28 -8.79
N ARG A 388 0.90 3.69 -9.95
CA ARG A 388 1.15 4.26 -11.29
C ARG A 388 2.56 4.86 -11.41
N CYS A 389 3.54 4.22 -10.78
CA CYS A 389 4.91 4.71 -10.67
C CYS A 389 5.89 3.87 -11.49
N THR A 390 7.06 4.45 -11.75
CA THR A 390 8.21 3.74 -12.30
C THR A 390 9.25 3.56 -11.20
N VAL A 391 9.58 2.32 -10.83
CA VAL A 391 10.58 2.04 -9.81
C VAL A 391 11.67 1.12 -10.35
N ARG A 392 12.92 1.43 -10.05
CA ARG A 392 14.06 0.52 -10.26
C ARG A 392 14.79 0.26 -8.96
N ALA A 393 15.04 -0.99 -8.62
CA ALA A 393 15.71 -1.37 -7.37
C ALA A 393 16.85 -2.35 -7.61
N LYS A 394 17.99 -2.18 -6.91
CA LYS A 394 19.12 -3.12 -6.94
C LYS A 394 19.78 -3.32 -5.59
N GLY A 395 19.94 -4.57 -5.18
CA GLY A 395 20.62 -4.96 -3.95
C GLY A 395 21.47 -6.21 -4.19
N GLY A 396 22.69 -6.24 -3.65
CA GLY A 396 23.63 -7.35 -3.89
C GLY A 396 23.32 -8.64 -3.12
N GLY A 397 22.34 -8.61 -2.22
CA GLY A 397 22.03 -9.71 -1.30
C GLY A 397 23.06 -9.90 -0.19
N SER A 398 22.86 -10.93 0.64
CA SER A 398 23.73 -11.23 1.78
C SER A 398 23.76 -12.74 2.07
N SER A 399 24.90 -13.24 2.56
CA SER A 399 25.03 -14.60 3.09
C SER A 399 24.26 -14.80 4.40
N ASP A 400 24.03 -13.73 5.15
CA ASP A 400 23.44 -13.79 6.49
C ASP A 400 21.90 -13.81 6.42
N ASN A 401 21.34 -13.41 5.28
CA ASN A 401 19.91 -13.38 5.02
C ASN A 401 19.63 -13.78 3.56
N GLU A 402 19.16 -15.01 3.36
CA GLU A 402 18.79 -15.53 2.04
C GLU A 402 17.66 -14.75 1.34
N TYR A 403 16.91 -13.92 2.08
CA TYR A 403 15.83 -13.09 1.58
C TYR A 403 16.26 -11.65 1.27
N ALA A 404 17.55 -11.34 1.39
CA ALA A 404 18.11 -10.05 1.04
C ALA A 404 18.41 -9.94 -0.46
N GLY A 405 17.91 -8.89 -1.11
CA GLY A 405 18.13 -8.64 -2.53
C GLY A 405 17.57 -7.29 -2.97
N SER A 406 17.31 -7.14 -4.26
CA SER A 406 16.87 -5.88 -4.86
C SER A 406 15.58 -5.34 -4.27
N ILE A 407 14.58 -6.19 -4.05
CA ILE A 407 13.35 -5.87 -3.30
C ILE A 407 13.10 -7.03 -2.35
N GLY A 408 13.38 -6.85 -1.06
CA GLY A 408 13.37 -7.96 -0.11
C GLY A 408 13.05 -7.58 1.33
N VAL A 409 12.51 -8.54 2.08
CA VAL A 409 12.14 -8.40 3.51
C VAL A 409 11.04 -7.36 3.74
N LEU A 410 10.10 -7.24 2.81
CA LEU A 410 8.95 -6.33 2.94
C LEU A 410 7.93 -6.95 3.89
N SER A 411 7.31 -6.15 4.75
CA SER A 411 6.20 -6.66 5.58
C SER A 411 4.90 -6.78 4.81
N MET A 412 4.74 -5.94 3.78
CA MET A 412 3.61 -5.95 2.85
C MET A 412 3.99 -5.20 1.57
N TYR A 413 3.40 -5.58 0.45
CA TYR A 413 3.47 -4.82 -0.80
C TYR A 413 2.07 -4.68 -1.41
N GLN A 414 1.81 -3.59 -2.11
CA GLN A 414 0.59 -3.33 -2.87
C GLN A 414 0.93 -2.65 -4.20
N PHE A 415 0.15 -2.95 -5.23
CA PHE A 415 0.29 -2.39 -6.57
C PHE A 415 -1.05 -1.81 -7.04
N SER A 416 -1.01 -0.60 -7.56
CA SER A 416 -2.12 0.09 -8.22
C SER A 416 -1.60 0.65 -9.54
N GLY A 417 -2.19 0.27 -10.68
CA GLY A 417 -1.80 0.77 -12.01
C GLY A 417 -0.31 0.62 -12.38
N CYS A 418 0.40 -0.32 -11.75
CA CYS A 418 1.78 -0.70 -12.10
C CYS A 418 2.05 -2.16 -11.70
N ALA A 419 3.14 -2.74 -12.20
CA ALA A 419 3.56 -4.10 -11.87
C ALA A 419 5.05 -4.31 -12.14
N VAL A 420 5.60 -5.41 -11.62
CA VAL A 420 6.98 -5.84 -11.90
C VAL A 420 7.12 -6.18 -13.40
N ALA A 421 7.86 -5.35 -14.12
CA ALA A 421 8.10 -5.47 -15.55
C ALA A 421 9.32 -6.36 -15.86
N THR A 422 10.38 -6.27 -15.04
CA THR A 422 11.66 -6.99 -15.20
C THR A 422 12.24 -7.37 -13.83
N PRO A 423 12.86 -8.57 -13.67
CA PRO A 423 12.97 -9.63 -14.67
C PRO A 423 11.65 -10.38 -14.90
N LYS A 424 11.46 -10.89 -16.13
CA LYS A 424 10.25 -11.65 -16.48
C LYS A 424 10.21 -12.98 -15.70
N GLY A 425 9.05 -13.25 -15.10
CA GLY A 425 8.84 -14.44 -14.26
C GLY A 425 9.43 -14.31 -12.86
N ALA A 426 9.70 -13.09 -12.40
CA ALA A 426 9.86 -12.82 -10.99
C ALA A 426 8.56 -13.15 -10.24
N TYR A 427 8.67 -13.65 -9.02
CA TYR A 427 7.53 -13.94 -8.16
C TYR A 427 7.84 -13.57 -6.71
N TRP A 428 6.81 -13.36 -5.90
CA TRP A 428 6.97 -13.03 -4.48
C TRP A 428 7.02 -14.29 -3.63
N GLU A 429 8.15 -14.50 -2.97
CA GLU A 429 8.31 -15.55 -1.98
C GLU A 429 7.82 -15.05 -0.63
N TYR A 430 6.95 -15.83 0.02
CA TYR A 430 6.42 -15.55 1.34
C TYR A 430 7.12 -16.41 2.39
N LYS A 431 7.68 -15.77 3.42
CA LYS A 431 8.26 -16.48 4.55
C LYS A 431 7.50 -16.13 5.82
N LYS A 432 6.85 -17.13 6.40
CA LYS A 432 6.39 -17.05 7.79
C LYS A 432 7.60 -17.08 8.71
N ASN A 433 7.67 -16.15 9.64
CA ASN A 433 8.75 -16.07 10.61
C ASN A 433 8.15 -16.07 12.02
N ASN A 434 8.77 -16.81 12.93
CA ASN A 434 8.38 -16.85 14.35
C ASN A 434 9.02 -15.71 15.16
N GLY A 435 9.71 -14.80 14.48
CA GLY A 435 10.25 -13.55 15.03
C GLY A 435 9.30 -12.36 14.88
N TRP A 436 9.84 -11.18 15.11
CA TRP A 436 9.14 -9.90 15.22
C TRP A 436 8.27 -9.49 14.03
N TRP A 437 8.67 -9.88 12.83
CA TRP A 437 7.83 -9.80 11.65
C TRP A 437 7.16 -11.16 11.48
N ASN A 438 5.86 -11.25 11.77
CA ASN A 438 5.08 -12.50 11.65
C ASN A 438 5.27 -13.18 10.28
N ALA A 439 5.50 -12.38 9.24
CA ALA A 439 5.95 -12.82 7.94
C ALA A 439 6.58 -11.66 7.15
N PHE A 440 7.27 -12.00 6.08
CA PHE A 440 7.78 -11.02 5.12
C PHE A 440 7.79 -11.60 3.69
N TYR A 441 7.99 -10.70 2.73
CA TYR A 441 8.01 -10.99 1.30
C TYR A 441 9.31 -10.53 0.66
N SER A 442 9.85 -11.35 -0.24
CA SER A 442 11.00 -10.99 -1.07
C SER A 442 10.77 -11.40 -2.51
N LEU A 443 11.30 -10.62 -3.45
CA LEU A 443 11.12 -10.89 -4.88
C LEU A 443 12.20 -11.88 -5.38
N PHE A 444 11.73 -13.02 -5.86
CA PHE A 444 12.54 -14.14 -6.32
C PHE A 444 12.50 -14.26 -7.84
N GLY A 445 13.60 -14.77 -8.40
CA GLY A 445 13.71 -15.14 -9.81
C GLY A 445 13.26 -16.58 -10.04
N LYS A 446 13.22 -17.00 -11.32
CA LYS A 446 12.84 -18.37 -11.73
C LYS A 446 13.75 -19.48 -11.17
N ASP A 447 14.92 -19.11 -10.67
CA ASP A 447 15.90 -19.99 -10.04
C ASP A 447 15.65 -20.19 -8.54
N ASN A 448 14.49 -19.72 -8.02
CA ASN A 448 14.10 -19.77 -6.62
C ASN A 448 15.11 -19.10 -5.68
N LYS A 449 15.73 -18.01 -6.15
CA LYS A 449 16.61 -17.15 -5.36
C LYS A 449 16.13 -15.71 -5.43
N VAL A 450 16.45 -14.94 -4.39
CA VAL A 450 16.32 -13.48 -4.41
C VAL A 450 17.00 -12.88 -5.62
N ILE A 451 16.32 -11.93 -6.26
CA ILE A 451 16.90 -11.18 -7.37
C ILE A 451 17.92 -10.19 -6.81
N THR A 452 19.17 -10.28 -7.26
CA THR A 452 20.25 -9.36 -6.89
C THR A 452 20.66 -8.38 -8.00
N ASP A 453 19.99 -8.47 -9.15
CA ASP A 453 20.12 -7.50 -10.23
C ASP A 453 18.93 -6.53 -10.25
N TRP A 454 18.94 -5.58 -11.18
CA TRP A 454 17.88 -4.59 -11.32
C TRP A 454 16.50 -5.24 -11.48
N VAL A 455 15.60 -4.84 -10.59
CA VAL A 455 14.15 -5.05 -10.72
C VAL A 455 13.53 -3.74 -11.21
N THR A 456 12.63 -3.83 -12.19
CA THR A 456 11.88 -2.69 -12.70
C THR A 456 10.39 -2.91 -12.46
N ILE A 457 9.72 -1.93 -11.86
CA ILE A 457 8.27 -1.79 -11.78
C ILE A 457 7.88 -0.65 -12.70
N GLU A 458 6.87 -0.86 -13.55
CA GLU A 458 6.40 0.15 -14.52
C GLU A 458 4.88 0.26 -14.47
N PRO A 459 4.30 1.42 -14.83
CA PRO A 459 2.86 1.56 -14.99
C PRO A 459 2.28 0.51 -15.95
N ILE A 460 1.07 0.02 -15.64
CA ILE A 460 0.31 -0.89 -16.51
C ILE A 460 -1.03 -0.25 -16.88
N GLU A 461 -1.51 -0.53 -18.09
CA GLU A 461 -2.89 -0.26 -18.48
C GLU A 461 -3.75 -1.49 -18.09
N ASP A 462 -4.97 -1.29 -17.57
CA ASP A 462 -5.90 -2.39 -17.35
C ASP A 462 -6.26 -3.07 -18.69
N TYR A 463 -6.46 -4.39 -18.70
CA TYR A 463 -6.90 -5.05 -19.92
C TYR A 463 -8.41 -4.85 -20.11
N GLU A 464 -8.83 -4.46 -21.32
CA GLU A 464 -10.24 -4.36 -21.70
C GLU A 464 -10.86 -5.75 -22.03
N LEU A 465 -10.65 -6.69 -21.10
CA LEU A 465 -11.10 -8.07 -21.14
C LEU A 465 -11.63 -8.48 -19.76
N TRP A 466 -12.83 -9.05 -19.72
CA TRP A 466 -13.41 -9.61 -18.49
C TRP A 466 -13.68 -11.10 -18.66
N ILE A 467 -13.40 -11.86 -17.61
CA ILE A 467 -13.66 -13.30 -17.53
C ILE A 467 -14.42 -13.57 -16.22
N ALA A 468 -15.56 -14.25 -16.30
CA ALA A 468 -16.44 -14.53 -15.16
C ALA A 468 -16.70 -13.30 -14.26
N GLY A 469 -16.97 -12.16 -14.89
CA GLY A 469 -17.28 -10.90 -14.18
C GLY A 469 -16.10 -10.20 -13.50
N LYS A 470 -14.86 -10.64 -13.73
CA LYS A 470 -13.65 -9.97 -13.24
C LYS A 470 -12.81 -9.40 -14.39
N LYS A 471 -12.46 -8.12 -14.29
CA LYS A 471 -11.59 -7.43 -15.27
C LYS A 471 -10.17 -7.97 -15.14
N LEU A 472 -9.53 -8.25 -16.28
CA LEU A 472 -8.17 -8.75 -16.32
C LEU A 472 -7.18 -7.60 -16.11
N THR A 473 -6.10 -7.92 -15.42
CA THR A 473 -4.95 -7.03 -15.17
C THR A 473 -3.67 -7.84 -15.33
N LEU A 474 -2.51 -7.17 -15.40
CA LEU A 474 -1.22 -7.89 -15.43
C LEU A 474 -1.04 -8.81 -14.19
N ALA A 475 -1.66 -8.45 -13.07
CA ALA A 475 -1.56 -9.21 -11.83
C ALA A 475 -2.33 -10.54 -11.87
N ASN A 476 -3.38 -10.66 -12.69
CA ASN A 476 -4.22 -11.86 -12.73
C ASN A 476 -4.15 -12.63 -14.06
N CYS A 477 -3.47 -12.12 -15.11
CA CYS A 477 -3.48 -12.73 -16.44
C CYS A 477 -2.77 -14.09 -16.55
N ASN A 478 -1.80 -14.37 -15.68
CA ASN A 478 -0.94 -15.56 -15.77
C ASN A 478 -1.57 -16.84 -15.20
N ASP A 479 -2.50 -16.69 -14.25
CA ASP A 479 -3.27 -17.79 -13.66
C ASP A 479 -4.66 -17.28 -13.29
N LEU A 480 -5.63 -17.54 -14.17
CA LEU A 480 -7.02 -17.11 -14.00
C LEU A 480 -7.83 -18.09 -13.17
N SER A 481 -7.24 -19.17 -12.64
CA SER A 481 -7.92 -20.13 -11.76
C SER A 481 -8.35 -19.53 -10.42
N ALA A 482 -7.76 -18.41 -10.02
CA ALA A 482 -8.14 -17.64 -8.84
C ALA A 482 -9.39 -16.75 -9.06
N ILE A 483 -10.01 -16.78 -10.24
CA ILE A 483 -11.29 -16.13 -10.51
C ILE A 483 -12.40 -17.11 -10.16
N ASP A 484 -13.32 -16.70 -9.28
CA ASP A 484 -14.49 -17.51 -8.94
C ASP A 484 -15.27 -17.90 -10.19
N GLY A 485 -15.64 -19.18 -10.29
CA GLY A 485 -16.29 -19.73 -11.47
C GLY A 485 -15.35 -20.18 -12.59
N VAL A 486 -14.02 -20.02 -12.45
CA VAL A 486 -13.04 -20.52 -13.42
C VAL A 486 -12.36 -21.80 -12.92
N SER A 487 -12.33 -22.83 -13.76
CA SER A 487 -11.61 -24.09 -13.51
C SER A 487 -10.94 -24.63 -14.79
N GLY A 488 -10.05 -25.61 -14.64
CA GLY A 488 -9.15 -26.04 -15.71
C GLY A 488 -8.03 -25.02 -15.95
N THR A 489 -7.43 -25.02 -17.15
CA THR A 489 -6.34 -24.09 -17.47
C THR A 489 -6.85 -22.93 -18.32
N VAL A 490 -6.85 -21.73 -17.74
CA VAL A 490 -7.20 -20.47 -18.42
C VAL A 490 -6.06 -19.48 -18.26
N LYS A 491 -5.45 -19.04 -19.38
CA LYS A 491 -4.28 -18.15 -19.37
C LYS A 491 -4.38 -17.10 -20.46
N TYR A 492 -4.09 -15.84 -20.13
CA TYR A 492 -4.02 -14.76 -21.10
C TYR A 492 -2.56 -14.30 -21.29
N ASP A 493 -2.07 -14.36 -22.52
CA ASP A 493 -0.77 -13.81 -22.93
C ASP A 493 -0.99 -12.52 -23.71
N ASP A 494 -0.56 -11.41 -23.12
CA ASP A 494 -0.74 -10.08 -23.70
C ASP A 494 0.12 -9.83 -24.94
N ASN A 495 1.32 -10.42 -25.03
CA ASN A 495 2.23 -10.20 -26.15
C ASN A 495 1.64 -10.73 -27.47
N THR A 496 0.90 -11.84 -27.36
CA THR A 496 0.27 -12.51 -28.49
C THR A 496 -1.23 -12.25 -28.54
N LYS A 497 -1.78 -11.51 -27.56
CA LYS A 497 -3.22 -11.33 -27.34
C LYS A 497 -3.98 -12.65 -27.40
N THR A 498 -3.45 -13.67 -26.73
CA THR A 498 -3.99 -15.04 -26.78
C THR A 498 -4.55 -15.46 -25.43
N LEU A 499 -5.85 -15.73 -25.36
CA LEU A 499 -6.51 -16.42 -24.25
C LEU A 499 -6.52 -17.93 -24.55
N THR A 500 -5.73 -18.71 -23.83
CA THR A 500 -5.71 -20.18 -23.95
C THR A 500 -6.72 -20.79 -22.98
N LEU A 501 -7.61 -21.63 -23.51
CA LEU A 501 -8.54 -22.48 -22.78
C LEU A 501 -8.12 -23.94 -22.99
N ASP A 502 -7.68 -24.60 -21.93
CA ASP A 502 -7.31 -26.02 -21.93
C ASP A 502 -8.08 -26.78 -20.85
N ASN A 503 -9.05 -27.58 -21.33
CA ASN A 503 -10.02 -28.29 -20.49
C ASN A 503 -10.67 -27.38 -19.43
N ALA A 504 -10.98 -26.14 -19.83
CA ALA A 504 -11.41 -25.08 -18.96
C ALA A 504 -12.94 -24.99 -18.83
N THR A 505 -13.42 -24.60 -17.65
CA THR A 505 -14.81 -24.22 -17.43
C THR A 505 -14.87 -22.82 -16.85
N ILE A 506 -15.69 -21.94 -17.42
CA ILE A 506 -15.94 -20.57 -16.96
C ILE A 506 -17.44 -20.45 -16.67
N GLU A 507 -17.80 -20.18 -15.42
CA GLU A 507 -19.18 -20.01 -14.96
C GLU A 507 -19.38 -18.61 -14.40
N ASN A 508 -20.46 -17.94 -14.82
CA ASN A 508 -20.83 -16.63 -14.32
C ASN A 508 -22.33 -16.56 -14.01
N THR A 509 -22.67 -16.10 -12.81
CA THR A 509 -24.04 -15.98 -12.30
C THR A 509 -24.47 -14.53 -12.10
N ILE A 510 -23.58 -13.57 -12.37
CA ILE A 510 -23.83 -12.14 -12.16
C ILE A 510 -24.94 -11.65 -13.10
N GLU A 511 -25.94 -11.00 -12.52
CA GLU A 511 -27.06 -10.34 -13.21
C GLU A 511 -26.80 -8.83 -13.32
N ASP A 512 -25.67 -8.46 -13.94
CA ASP A 512 -25.25 -7.07 -14.20
C ASP A 512 -24.68 -6.97 -15.61
N ASP A 513 -25.32 -6.21 -16.50
CA ASP A 513 -24.88 -6.03 -17.87
C ASP A 513 -23.96 -4.80 -18.07
N ILE A 514 -23.70 -4.03 -17.00
CA ILE A 514 -22.80 -2.87 -17.05
C ILE A 514 -21.39 -3.36 -17.37
N TYR A 515 -20.85 -2.85 -18.49
CA TYR A 515 -19.53 -3.24 -19.05
C TYR A 515 -19.36 -4.76 -19.25
N GLY A 516 -20.46 -5.50 -19.43
CA GLY A 516 -20.44 -6.94 -19.69
C GLY A 516 -20.03 -7.81 -18.51
N ARG A 517 -20.17 -7.33 -17.27
CA ARG A 517 -19.84 -8.10 -16.05
C ARG A 517 -20.61 -9.40 -15.90
N GLY A 518 -21.83 -9.49 -16.42
CA GLY A 518 -22.65 -10.70 -16.43
C GLY A 518 -22.30 -11.70 -17.52
N SER A 519 -21.36 -11.35 -18.41
CA SER A 519 -20.92 -12.25 -19.48
C SER A 519 -19.88 -13.27 -19.00
N GLY A 520 -19.85 -14.44 -19.63
CA GLY A 520 -18.75 -15.39 -19.40
C GLY A 520 -17.40 -14.82 -19.84
N ILE A 521 -17.38 -14.25 -21.05
CA ILE A 521 -16.27 -13.44 -21.59
C ILE A 521 -16.82 -12.14 -22.17
N TYR A 522 -16.20 -11.01 -21.82
CA TYR A 522 -16.44 -9.73 -22.48
C TYR A 522 -15.12 -9.19 -23.05
N ASN A 523 -15.09 -8.96 -24.37
CA ASN A 523 -13.88 -8.58 -25.11
C ASN A 523 -14.01 -7.22 -25.79
N GLN A 524 -13.06 -6.34 -25.48
CA GLN A 524 -12.78 -5.10 -26.22
C GLN A 524 -11.31 -5.01 -26.69
N ILE A 525 -10.53 -6.09 -26.59
CA ILE A 525 -9.17 -6.19 -27.11
C ILE A 525 -9.20 -6.43 -28.63
N GLU A 526 -8.50 -5.59 -29.37
CA GLU A 526 -8.34 -5.74 -30.82
C GLU A 526 -7.42 -6.90 -31.18
N GLY A 527 -7.95 -7.87 -31.95
CA GLY A 527 -7.19 -9.02 -32.44
C GLY A 527 -7.02 -10.13 -31.40
N LEU A 528 -7.94 -10.25 -30.43
CA LEU A 528 -7.89 -11.33 -29.44
C LEU A 528 -7.99 -12.71 -30.12
N THR A 529 -7.12 -13.63 -29.74
CA THR A 529 -7.21 -15.05 -30.13
C THR A 529 -7.61 -15.89 -28.93
N ILE A 530 -8.71 -16.63 -29.03
CA ILE A 530 -9.08 -17.68 -28.07
C ILE A 530 -8.59 -19.01 -28.62
N ARG A 531 -7.52 -19.54 -28.01
CA ARG A 531 -6.92 -20.83 -28.37
C ARG A 531 -7.54 -21.96 -27.56
N LEU A 532 -8.14 -22.92 -28.24
CA LEU A 532 -8.88 -24.03 -27.66
C LEU A 532 -8.04 -25.31 -27.69
N ILE A 533 -7.87 -25.92 -26.51
CA ILE A 533 -7.24 -27.23 -26.30
C ILE A 533 -8.21 -28.07 -25.47
N GLY A 534 -8.38 -29.35 -25.82
CA GLY A 534 -9.30 -30.23 -25.10
C GLY A 534 -10.76 -29.75 -25.16
N ASN A 535 -11.52 -29.99 -24.09
CA ASN A 535 -12.95 -29.67 -24.01
C ASN A 535 -13.23 -28.51 -23.05
N ASN A 536 -13.69 -27.38 -23.59
CA ASN A 536 -13.90 -26.16 -22.84
C ASN A 536 -15.39 -25.79 -22.77
N THR A 537 -15.81 -25.18 -21.66
CA THR A 537 -17.19 -24.72 -21.45
C THR A 537 -17.23 -23.30 -20.89
N ILE A 538 -18.11 -22.46 -21.43
CA ILE A 538 -18.45 -21.15 -20.88
C ILE A 538 -19.96 -21.14 -20.61
N THR A 539 -20.36 -20.82 -19.39
CA THR A 539 -21.77 -20.69 -18.98
C THR A 539 -21.99 -19.34 -18.33
N ALA A 540 -22.87 -18.53 -18.90
CA ALA A 540 -23.38 -17.31 -18.28
C ALA A 540 -24.87 -17.50 -17.98
N GLU A 541 -25.22 -17.63 -16.70
CA GLU A 541 -26.58 -17.97 -16.29
C GLU A 541 -27.57 -16.84 -16.59
N LYS A 542 -27.16 -15.60 -16.32
CA LYS A 542 -28.01 -14.39 -16.42
C LYS A 542 -27.57 -13.41 -17.50
N GLY A 543 -26.40 -13.64 -18.11
CA GLY A 543 -25.84 -12.81 -19.18
C GLY A 543 -25.51 -13.58 -20.45
N MET A 544 -24.69 -12.96 -21.28
CA MET A 544 -24.27 -13.51 -22.57
C MET A 544 -23.09 -14.46 -22.38
N GLY A 545 -23.03 -15.55 -23.15
CA GLY A 545 -21.88 -16.47 -23.05
C GLY A 545 -20.57 -15.77 -23.41
N VAL A 546 -20.52 -15.17 -24.61
CA VAL A 546 -19.42 -14.31 -25.06
C VAL A 546 -19.98 -13.02 -25.66
N TRP A 547 -19.43 -11.87 -25.25
CA TRP A 547 -19.76 -10.56 -25.79
C TRP A 547 -18.50 -9.89 -26.36
N ASN A 548 -18.48 -9.68 -27.67
CA ASN A 548 -17.31 -9.19 -28.40
C ASN A 548 -17.59 -7.86 -29.12
N PHE A 549 -16.62 -6.94 -29.10
CA PHE A 549 -16.68 -5.65 -29.82
C PHE A 549 -15.64 -5.49 -30.93
N LYS A 550 -14.61 -6.31 -30.96
CA LYS A 550 -13.44 -6.14 -31.82
C LYS A 550 -13.21 -7.34 -32.75
N THR A 551 -12.08 -7.40 -33.43
CA THR A 551 -11.67 -8.62 -34.13
C THR A 551 -11.32 -9.72 -33.11
N LEU A 552 -11.93 -10.90 -33.27
CA LEU A 552 -11.75 -12.06 -32.40
C LEU A 552 -11.61 -13.35 -33.23
N SER A 553 -10.65 -14.20 -32.86
CA SER A 553 -10.44 -15.50 -33.50
C SER A 553 -10.60 -16.64 -32.50
N PHE A 554 -11.39 -17.67 -32.84
CA PHE A 554 -11.40 -18.96 -32.16
C PHE A 554 -10.55 -19.94 -32.97
N MET A 555 -9.50 -20.49 -32.37
CA MET A 555 -8.53 -21.36 -33.05
C MET A 555 -8.10 -22.53 -32.18
N GLY A 556 -7.39 -23.50 -32.75
CA GLY A 556 -6.90 -24.69 -32.07
C GLY A 556 -7.66 -25.95 -32.49
N ASP A 557 -7.22 -27.10 -32.01
CA ASP A 557 -7.83 -28.40 -32.29
C ASP A 557 -8.90 -28.80 -31.26
N GLY A 558 -9.11 -27.96 -30.23
CA GLY A 558 -10.08 -28.19 -29.16
C GLY A 558 -11.53 -27.87 -29.50
N LYS A 559 -12.39 -28.15 -28.51
CA LYS A 559 -13.83 -27.86 -28.51
C LYS A 559 -14.15 -26.77 -27.49
N LEU A 560 -15.07 -25.86 -27.85
CA LEU A 560 -15.69 -24.90 -26.94
C LEU A 560 -17.22 -25.01 -26.98
N VAL A 561 -17.84 -25.11 -25.82
CA VAL A 561 -19.29 -25.01 -25.63
C VAL A 561 -19.61 -23.71 -24.91
N VAL A 562 -20.42 -22.85 -25.53
CA VAL A 562 -20.86 -21.56 -24.99
C VAL A 562 -22.37 -21.62 -24.71
N LYS A 563 -22.75 -21.36 -23.46
CA LYS A 563 -24.13 -21.29 -23.00
C LYS A 563 -24.39 -19.90 -22.43
N GLY A 564 -25.07 -19.07 -23.21
CA GLY A 564 -25.65 -17.83 -22.72
C GLY A 564 -26.99 -18.08 -22.03
N SER A 565 -27.51 -17.05 -21.39
CA SER A 565 -28.72 -17.16 -20.59
C SER A 565 -29.93 -17.65 -21.40
N THR A 566 -30.71 -18.53 -20.78
CA THR A 566 -32.06 -18.93 -21.22
C THR A 566 -33.15 -18.46 -20.25
N THR A 567 -32.76 -17.80 -19.16
CA THR A 567 -33.62 -17.47 -18.01
C THR A 567 -33.57 -16.00 -17.61
N SER A 568 -32.71 -15.18 -18.22
CA SER A 568 -32.64 -13.74 -17.98
C SER A 568 -33.98 -13.07 -18.34
N SER A 569 -34.43 -12.17 -17.48
CA SER A 569 -35.63 -11.35 -17.70
C SER A 569 -35.49 -10.45 -18.94
N GLU A 570 -34.26 -10.05 -19.26
CA GLU A 570 -33.93 -9.23 -20.41
C GLU A 570 -33.63 -10.10 -21.65
N ILE A 571 -34.48 -10.01 -22.67
CA ILE A 571 -34.31 -10.69 -23.97
C ILE A 571 -32.95 -10.34 -24.60
N SER A 572 -32.45 -9.13 -24.36
CA SER A 572 -31.15 -8.67 -24.81
C SER A 572 -29.98 -9.49 -24.24
N SER A 573 -30.13 -10.10 -23.07
CA SER A 573 -29.08 -10.90 -22.41
C SER A 573 -29.13 -12.39 -22.79
N GLN A 574 -30.20 -12.85 -23.44
CA GLN A 574 -30.41 -14.26 -23.81
C GLN A 574 -29.68 -14.67 -25.11
N LYS A 575 -28.34 -14.51 -25.13
CA LYS A 575 -27.48 -14.72 -26.31
C LYS A 575 -26.32 -15.65 -26.00
N GLY A 576 -26.08 -16.65 -26.87
CA GLY A 576 -24.87 -17.49 -26.80
C GLY A 576 -23.61 -16.68 -27.05
N ILE A 577 -23.44 -16.18 -28.28
CA ILE A 577 -22.34 -15.28 -28.66
C ILE A 577 -22.91 -14.02 -29.32
N PHE A 578 -22.62 -12.87 -28.72
CA PHE A 578 -22.99 -11.56 -29.25
C PHE A 578 -21.78 -10.82 -29.82
N ASN A 579 -21.84 -10.46 -31.09
CA ASN A 579 -20.73 -9.86 -31.81
C ASN A 579 -21.08 -8.46 -32.35
N TYR A 580 -20.29 -7.46 -31.97
CA TYR A 580 -20.27 -6.10 -32.54
C TYR A 580 -19.08 -5.86 -33.49
N GLY A 581 -18.18 -6.82 -33.63
CA GLY A 581 -17.00 -6.74 -34.50
C GLY A 581 -16.98 -7.86 -35.54
N SER A 582 -15.82 -8.49 -35.69
CA SER A 582 -15.58 -9.58 -36.64
C SER A 582 -15.09 -10.82 -35.89
N ILE A 583 -15.72 -11.97 -36.13
CA ILE A 583 -15.30 -13.24 -35.55
C ILE A 583 -14.87 -14.21 -36.64
N THR A 584 -13.70 -14.81 -36.45
CA THR A 584 -13.23 -15.96 -37.26
C THR A 584 -13.23 -17.21 -36.40
N VAL A 585 -13.83 -18.29 -36.87
CA VAL A 585 -13.75 -19.62 -36.25
C VAL A 585 -12.96 -20.51 -37.20
N SER A 586 -11.80 -21.02 -36.76
CA SER A 586 -10.85 -21.72 -37.64
C SER A 586 -10.32 -22.99 -37.03
N GLY A 587 -10.51 -24.13 -37.72
CA GLY A 587 -9.92 -25.42 -37.37
C GLY A 587 -10.39 -26.07 -36.06
N CYS A 588 -11.33 -25.45 -35.34
CA CYS A 588 -11.83 -25.91 -34.04
C CYS A 588 -13.30 -26.35 -34.08
N THR A 589 -13.79 -26.84 -32.94
CA THR A 589 -15.23 -27.10 -32.73
C THR A 589 -15.84 -26.05 -31.80
N LEU A 590 -16.91 -25.38 -32.23
CA LEU A 590 -17.64 -24.39 -31.43
C LEU A 590 -19.14 -24.73 -31.36
N GLU A 591 -19.69 -24.93 -30.16
CA GLU A 591 -21.13 -25.04 -29.94
C GLU A 591 -21.62 -23.84 -29.14
N ALA A 592 -22.58 -23.06 -29.65
CA ALA A 592 -23.12 -21.88 -28.96
C ALA A 592 -24.64 -21.95 -28.82
N SER A 593 -25.14 -21.64 -27.63
CA SER A 593 -26.57 -21.63 -27.35
C SER A 593 -26.99 -20.45 -26.46
N GLY A 594 -28.19 -19.93 -26.68
CA GLY A 594 -28.84 -18.94 -25.82
C GLY A 594 -30.35 -19.03 -25.91
N GLY A 595 -31.07 -18.38 -25.00
CA GLY A 595 -32.53 -18.43 -24.93
C GLY A 595 -33.19 -17.92 -26.20
N VAL A 596 -32.68 -16.82 -26.77
CA VAL A 596 -33.25 -16.17 -27.95
C VAL A 596 -32.33 -16.34 -29.15
N TYR A 597 -31.03 -16.08 -28.97
CA TYR A 597 -30.04 -16.11 -30.05
C TYR A 597 -28.90 -17.09 -29.77
N GLY A 598 -28.51 -17.87 -30.78
CA GLY A 598 -27.29 -18.69 -30.72
C GLY A 598 -26.05 -17.86 -31.03
N LEU A 599 -25.86 -17.55 -32.33
CA LEU A 599 -24.86 -16.61 -32.84
C LEU A 599 -25.56 -15.38 -33.41
N VAL A 600 -25.15 -14.18 -32.99
CA VAL A 600 -25.86 -12.96 -33.40
C VAL A 600 -24.95 -11.76 -33.65
N SER A 601 -25.33 -10.99 -34.68
CA SER A 601 -24.70 -9.73 -35.08
C SER A 601 -23.26 -9.83 -35.60
N GLY A 602 -22.75 -8.72 -36.14
CA GLY A 602 -21.37 -8.59 -36.59
C GLY A 602 -21.06 -9.36 -37.87
N HIS A 603 -19.76 -9.48 -38.15
CA HIS A 603 -19.22 -10.22 -39.29
C HIS A 603 -18.64 -11.56 -38.84
N TRP A 604 -18.80 -12.58 -39.67
CA TRP A 604 -18.40 -13.95 -39.33
C TRP A 604 -17.71 -14.64 -40.51
N THR A 605 -16.61 -15.31 -40.20
CA THR A 605 -15.89 -16.20 -41.10
C THR A 605 -15.73 -17.56 -40.42
N PHE A 606 -16.12 -18.62 -41.12
CA PHE A 606 -15.98 -20.01 -40.70
C PHE A 606 -14.98 -20.67 -41.64
N ASP A 607 -13.85 -21.14 -41.11
CA ASP A 607 -12.73 -21.66 -41.89
C ASP A 607 -12.34 -23.06 -41.44
N ARG A 608 -12.72 -24.07 -42.23
CA ARG A 608 -12.45 -25.51 -41.95
C ARG A 608 -12.75 -25.90 -40.49
N CYS A 609 -13.85 -25.39 -39.95
CA CYS A 609 -14.27 -25.58 -38.57
C CYS A 609 -15.59 -26.34 -38.48
N THR A 610 -15.91 -26.85 -37.29
CA THR A 610 -17.24 -27.37 -36.97
C THR A 610 -17.95 -26.41 -36.02
N VAL A 611 -19.11 -25.88 -36.41
CA VAL A 611 -19.91 -24.98 -35.57
C VAL A 611 -21.32 -25.49 -35.41
N ARG A 612 -21.85 -25.45 -34.19
CA ARG A 612 -23.27 -25.65 -33.91
C ARG A 612 -23.85 -24.46 -33.17
N ALA A 613 -25.01 -23.98 -33.60
CA ALA A 613 -25.66 -22.82 -32.99
C ALA A 613 -27.14 -23.10 -32.70
N LYS A 614 -27.64 -22.65 -31.54
CA LYS A 614 -29.07 -22.74 -31.19
C LYS A 614 -29.58 -21.50 -30.46
N GLY A 615 -30.69 -20.96 -30.93
CA GLY A 615 -31.42 -19.87 -30.28
C GLY A 615 -32.92 -20.09 -30.39
N GLY A 616 -33.68 -19.85 -29.31
CA GLY A 616 -35.12 -20.13 -29.27
C GLY A 616 -36.00 -19.16 -30.06
N GLY A 617 -35.43 -18.06 -30.58
CA GLY A 617 -36.17 -17.00 -31.27
C GLY A 617 -36.97 -16.11 -30.32
N SER A 618 -37.70 -15.14 -30.89
CA SER A 618 -38.51 -14.18 -30.13
C SER A 618 -39.77 -13.81 -30.90
N SER A 619 -40.87 -13.57 -30.19
CA SER A 619 -42.09 -12.99 -30.78
C SER A 619 -41.89 -11.52 -31.18
N ASN A 620 -40.95 -10.82 -30.54
CA ASN A 620 -40.71 -9.39 -30.75
C ASN A 620 -39.73 -9.14 -31.91
N ASP A 621 -38.99 -10.16 -32.32
CA ASP A 621 -38.03 -10.10 -33.41
C ASP A 621 -38.17 -11.33 -34.30
N LYS A 622 -38.85 -11.16 -35.43
CA LYS A 622 -39.07 -12.21 -36.44
C LYS A 622 -37.78 -12.72 -37.10
N TYR A 623 -36.64 -12.08 -36.86
CA TYR A 623 -35.32 -12.47 -37.36
C TYR A 623 -34.44 -13.10 -36.28
N ALA A 624 -34.93 -13.25 -35.04
CA ALA A 624 -34.24 -13.92 -33.95
C ALA A 624 -34.25 -15.45 -34.10
N GLY A 625 -33.09 -16.08 -33.94
CA GLY A 625 -32.95 -17.53 -34.02
C GLY A 625 -31.51 -17.99 -33.82
N SER A 626 -31.21 -19.19 -34.30
CA SER A 626 -29.93 -19.86 -34.07
C SER A 626 -28.73 -19.14 -34.68
N ILE A 627 -28.84 -18.63 -35.91
CA ILE A 627 -27.84 -17.77 -36.54
C ILE A 627 -28.55 -16.58 -37.17
N ALA A 628 -28.34 -15.39 -36.61
CA ALA A 628 -29.19 -14.24 -36.87
C ALA A 628 -28.46 -12.90 -36.94
N TRP A 629 -29.04 -11.94 -37.65
CA TRP A 629 -28.61 -10.53 -37.67
C TRP A 629 -27.17 -10.26 -38.13
N PHE A 630 -26.57 -11.11 -38.96
CA PHE A 630 -25.22 -10.85 -39.47
C PHE A 630 -25.22 -9.61 -40.36
N TRP A 631 -24.25 -8.71 -40.21
CA TRP A 631 -24.28 -7.39 -40.82
C TRP A 631 -23.62 -7.34 -42.20
N HIS A 632 -24.22 -6.56 -43.08
CA HIS A 632 -23.75 -6.14 -44.41
C HIS A 632 -23.57 -7.26 -45.46
N LYS A 633 -23.13 -8.46 -45.08
CA LYS A 633 -22.95 -9.62 -45.96
C LYS A 633 -23.25 -10.94 -45.24
N LYS A 634 -23.49 -11.99 -46.03
CA LYS A 634 -23.50 -13.38 -45.56
C LYS A 634 -22.13 -13.74 -44.95
N PRO A 635 -22.06 -14.70 -44.00
CA PRO A 635 -20.77 -15.14 -43.50
C PRO A 635 -19.95 -15.81 -44.59
N GLU A 636 -18.64 -15.75 -44.42
CA GLU A 636 -17.71 -16.47 -45.28
C GLU A 636 -17.60 -17.92 -44.80
N LEU A 637 -17.78 -18.87 -45.70
CA LEU A 637 -17.69 -20.32 -45.44
C LEU A 637 -16.50 -20.88 -46.22
N ASN A 638 -15.31 -20.82 -45.63
CA ASN A 638 -14.06 -21.22 -46.26
C ASN A 638 -13.80 -22.71 -45.98
N GLY A 639 -14.07 -23.56 -46.97
CA GLY A 639 -14.00 -25.01 -46.79
C GLY A 639 -15.00 -25.54 -45.76
N CYS A 640 -16.14 -24.85 -45.62
CA CYS A 640 -17.24 -25.22 -44.74
C CYS A 640 -18.57 -25.15 -45.50
N GLU A 641 -19.57 -25.89 -45.03
CA GLU A 641 -20.95 -25.81 -45.50
C GLU A 641 -21.96 -25.95 -44.35
N ILE A 642 -23.18 -25.46 -44.55
CA ILE A 642 -24.30 -25.68 -43.62
C ILE A 642 -24.92 -27.04 -43.95
N ILE A 643 -24.70 -28.02 -43.08
CA ILE A 643 -25.16 -29.41 -43.28
C ILE A 643 -26.49 -29.72 -42.59
N ALA A 644 -26.88 -28.93 -41.58
CA ALA A 644 -28.15 -29.10 -40.88
C ALA A 644 -28.72 -27.76 -40.40
N PRO A 645 -30.06 -27.57 -40.44
CA PRO A 645 -31.02 -28.43 -41.12
C PRO A 645 -30.89 -28.35 -42.65
N THR A 646 -31.23 -29.44 -43.35
CA THR A 646 -31.19 -29.48 -44.82
C THR A 646 -32.10 -28.42 -45.43
N GLY A 647 -31.61 -27.70 -46.44
CA GLY A 647 -32.37 -26.65 -47.12
C GLY A 647 -32.38 -25.29 -46.40
N ALA A 648 -31.55 -25.12 -45.35
CA ALA A 648 -31.33 -23.83 -44.72
C ALA A 648 -30.80 -22.80 -45.74
N LYS A 649 -31.31 -21.58 -45.68
CA LYS A 649 -30.96 -20.49 -46.61
C LYS A 649 -30.83 -19.16 -45.90
N TRP A 650 -29.89 -18.33 -46.36
CA TRP A 650 -29.74 -16.97 -45.89
C TRP A 650 -30.86 -16.09 -46.42
N LYS A 651 -31.55 -15.38 -45.52
CA LYS A 651 -32.53 -14.36 -45.88
C LYS A 651 -31.99 -12.98 -45.53
N GLU A 652 -31.94 -12.13 -46.54
CA GLU A 652 -31.61 -10.72 -46.36
C GLU A 652 -32.83 -9.93 -45.90
N PHE A 653 -32.60 -8.95 -45.03
CA PHE A 653 -33.58 -7.95 -44.64
C PHE A 653 -32.88 -6.62 -44.33
N GLN A 654 -33.64 -5.52 -44.38
CA GLN A 654 -33.13 -4.18 -44.07
C GLN A 654 -33.45 -3.82 -42.62
N SER A 655 -32.49 -3.24 -41.91
CA SER A 655 -32.68 -2.62 -40.60
C SER A 655 -31.78 -1.40 -40.47
N SER A 656 -32.36 -0.24 -40.18
CA SER A 656 -31.63 1.03 -39.99
C SER A 656 -30.60 1.31 -41.11
N ASP A 657 -31.02 1.19 -42.36
CA ASP A 657 -30.21 1.36 -43.58
C ASP A 657 -29.02 0.38 -43.73
N LYS A 658 -29.08 -0.77 -43.06
CA LYS A 658 -28.11 -1.86 -43.18
C LYS A 658 -28.80 -3.14 -43.67
N SER A 659 -28.19 -3.80 -44.66
CA SER A 659 -28.52 -5.19 -44.98
C SER A 659 -28.08 -6.10 -43.82
N CYS A 660 -28.99 -6.93 -43.35
CA CYS A 660 -28.75 -7.95 -42.35
C CYS A 660 -29.17 -9.33 -42.87
N TYR A 661 -28.55 -10.39 -42.35
CA TYR A 661 -28.78 -11.76 -42.78
C TYR A 661 -29.11 -12.65 -41.56
N SER A 662 -30.21 -13.39 -41.65
CA SER A 662 -30.56 -14.45 -40.71
C SER A 662 -30.77 -15.76 -41.48
N LEU A 663 -30.54 -16.89 -40.81
CA LEU A 663 -30.69 -18.21 -41.43
C LEU A 663 -32.13 -18.74 -41.28
N PHE A 664 -32.72 -19.11 -42.40
CA PHE A 664 -34.12 -19.52 -42.53
C PHE A 664 -34.23 -20.97 -42.99
N GLY A 665 -35.27 -21.65 -42.51
CA GLY A 665 -35.65 -22.99 -42.96
C GLY A 665 -36.41 -22.96 -44.29
N THR A 666 -36.79 -24.16 -44.74
CA THR A 666 -37.61 -24.34 -45.95
C THR A 666 -39.02 -23.78 -45.80
N ASP A 667 -39.53 -23.67 -44.57
CA ASP A 667 -40.80 -23.03 -44.20
C ASP A 667 -40.76 -21.49 -44.22
N ASN A 668 -39.63 -20.91 -44.62
CA ASN A 668 -39.41 -19.46 -44.66
C ASN A 668 -39.59 -18.79 -43.28
N LYS A 669 -39.29 -19.50 -42.19
CA LYS A 669 -39.10 -18.96 -40.85
C LYS A 669 -37.63 -19.07 -40.42
N VAL A 670 -37.24 -18.25 -39.45
CA VAL A 670 -35.95 -18.36 -38.77
C VAL A 670 -35.80 -19.74 -38.13
N ILE A 671 -34.61 -20.32 -38.24
CA ILE A 671 -34.33 -21.60 -37.59
C ILE A 671 -34.12 -21.35 -36.10
N THR A 672 -34.91 -22.00 -35.26
CA THR A 672 -34.82 -21.93 -33.79
C THR A 672 -34.29 -23.21 -33.14
N ASP A 673 -33.85 -24.17 -33.96
CA ASP A 673 -33.17 -25.39 -33.51
C ASP A 673 -31.71 -25.39 -33.95
N TRP A 674 -30.97 -26.44 -33.59
CA TRP A 674 -29.56 -26.57 -33.94
C TRP A 674 -29.30 -26.40 -35.44
N VAL A 675 -28.43 -25.46 -35.75
CA VAL A 675 -27.79 -25.31 -37.05
C VAL A 675 -26.38 -25.88 -36.95
N THR A 676 -25.95 -26.66 -37.94
CA THR A 676 -24.59 -27.22 -38.00
C THR A 676 -23.88 -26.74 -39.26
N ILE A 677 -22.72 -26.11 -39.07
CA ILE A 677 -21.72 -25.82 -40.09
C ILE A 677 -20.59 -26.83 -39.89
N ALA A 678 -20.15 -27.49 -40.94
CA ALA A 678 -19.08 -28.48 -40.88
C ALA A 678 -18.09 -28.30 -42.04
N PRO A 679 -16.86 -28.84 -41.95
CA PRO A 679 -15.91 -28.83 -43.05
C PRO A 679 -16.51 -29.53 -44.29
N ASP A 680 -16.33 -28.92 -45.47
CA ASP A 680 -16.68 -29.54 -46.74
C ASP A 680 -15.63 -30.62 -47.07
N PRO A 681 -16.01 -31.91 -47.15
CA PRO A 681 -15.08 -32.99 -47.43
C PRO A 681 -14.42 -32.91 -48.82
N ASN A 682 -14.90 -32.04 -49.72
CA ASN A 682 -14.36 -31.85 -51.06
C ASN A 682 -13.46 -30.62 -51.21
N ALA A 683 -13.22 -29.85 -50.14
CA ALA A 683 -12.33 -28.69 -50.19
C ALA A 683 -10.85 -29.11 -50.31
N ILE A 684 -10.10 -28.48 -51.23
CA ILE A 684 -8.67 -28.73 -51.42
C ILE A 684 -7.88 -28.16 -50.22
N GLU A 685 -7.01 -28.97 -49.60
CA GLU A 685 -6.15 -28.52 -48.50
C GLU A 685 -5.17 -27.43 -48.98
N THR A 686 -5.19 -26.28 -48.31
CA THR A 686 -4.09 -25.29 -48.39
C THR A 686 -2.96 -25.74 -47.46
N PRO A 687 -1.70 -25.80 -47.92
CA PRO A 687 -0.59 -26.28 -47.10
C PRO A 687 -0.39 -25.37 -45.88
N THR A 688 -0.45 -25.94 -44.68
CA THR A 688 -0.16 -25.26 -43.43
C THR A 688 1.34 -24.96 -43.39
N ALA A 689 1.71 -23.68 -43.35
CA ALA A 689 3.10 -23.31 -43.10
C ALA A 689 3.44 -23.64 -41.65
N ASP A 690 4.31 -24.62 -41.45
CA ASP A 690 4.92 -24.95 -40.16
C ASP A 690 5.83 -23.78 -39.74
N THR A 691 5.30 -22.83 -38.96
CA THR A 691 6.03 -21.62 -38.50
C THR A 691 7.04 -21.93 -37.39
N THR A 692 7.16 -23.19 -36.97
CA THR A 692 8.15 -23.61 -35.98
C THR A 692 9.52 -23.67 -36.65
N ALA A 693 10.44 -22.79 -36.25
CA ALA A 693 11.83 -22.87 -36.69
C ALA A 693 12.45 -24.19 -36.19
N LYS A 694 12.48 -25.21 -37.07
CA LYS A 694 13.09 -26.50 -36.74
C LYS A 694 14.58 -26.31 -36.49
N GLN A 695 15.00 -26.50 -35.23
CA GLN A 695 16.41 -26.43 -34.85
C GLN A 695 17.19 -27.59 -35.49
N GLY A 696 18.30 -27.29 -36.12
CA GLY A 696 19.12 -28.25 -36.84
C GLY A 696 19.84 -27.64 -38.05
N ILE A 697 20.78 -28.42 -38.58
CA ILE A 697 21.49 -28.10 -39.82
C ILE A 697 20.86 -28.94 -40.93
N TYR A 698 20.54 -28.31 -42.04
CA TYR A 698 19.95 -28.98 -43.20
C TYR A 698 20.78 -28.68 -44.45
N SER A 699 20.79 -29.60 -45.41
CA SER A 699 21.24 -29.32 -46.77
C SER A 699 20.29 -28.31 -47.45
N LEU A 700 20.73 -27.71 -48.57
CA LEU A 700 19.86 -26.91 -49.45
C LEU A 700 18.65 -27.70 -49.99
N SER A 701 18.73 -29.03 -50.01
CA SER A 701 17.64 -29.94 -50.40
C SER A 701 16.72 -30.33 -49.24
N GLY A 702 16.92 -29.76 -48.04
CA GLY A 702 16.04 -29.99 -46.87
C GLY A 702 16.34 -31.26 -46.07
N VAL A 703 17.47 -31.94 -46.32
CA VAL A 703 17.88 -33.13 -45.55
C VAL A 703 18.54 -32.71 -44.25
N ARG A 704 18.06 -33.23 -43.11
CA ARG A 704 18.65 -32.96 -41.79
C ARG A 704 20.03 -33.62 -41.68
N LEU A 705 21.03 -32.84 -41.30
CA LEU A 705 22.41 -33.27 -41.10
C LEU A 705 22.70 -33.39 -39.59
N GLN A 706 23.37 -34.46 -39.21
CA GLN A 706 23.79 -34.74 -37.83
C GLN A 706 25.18 -34.12 -37.57
N GLY A 707 25.38 -33.58 -36.35
CA GLY A 707 26.64 -32.97 -35.93
C GLY A 707 26.67 -31.44 -36.05
N GLU A 708 27.85 -30.86 -35.80
CA GLU A 708 28.05 -29.40 -35.83
C GLU A 708 28.46 -28.91 -37.22
N LEU A 709 28.13 -27.64 -37.53
CA LEU A 709 28.47 -27.01 -38.82
C LEU A 709 29.97 -27.14 -39.13
N ASN A 710 30.82 -27.07 -38.10
CA ASN A 710 32.28 -27.20 -38.19
C ASN A 710 32.77 -28.56 -38.69
N ASN A 711 31.94 -29.58 -38.67
CA ASN A 711 32.29 -30.94 -39.11
C ASN A 711 31.79 -31.27 -40.53
N LEU A 712 30.99 -30.39 -41.13
CA LEU A 712 30.45 -30.59 -42.49
C LEU A 712 31.44 -30.13 -43.59
N PRO A 713 31.39 -30.66 -44.81
CA PRO A 713 32.20 -30.14 -45.92
C PRO A 713 31.95 -28.65 -46.23
N LYS A 714 32.82 -28.03 -47.04
CA LYS A 714 32.57 -26.67 -47.55
C LYS A 714 31.27 -26.68 -48.37
N GLY A 715 30.39 -25.72 -48.13
CA GLY A 715 29.06 -25.73 -48.74
C GLY A 715 28.09 -24.74 -48.12
N VAL A 716 26.85 -24.78 -48.60
CA VAL A 716 25.76 -23.92 -48.13
C VAL A 716 24.74 -24.77 -47.39
N TYR A 717 24.43 -24.36 -46.17
CA TYR A 717 23.55 -25.07 -45.25
C TYR A 717 22.44 -24.15 -44.74
N ILE A 718 21.32 -24.74 -44.34
CA ILE A 718 20.29 -24.04 -43.57
C ILE A 718 20.50 -24.42 -42.10
N VAL A 719 21.00 -23.48 -41.29
CA VAL A 719 21.25 -23.67 -39.85
C VAL A 719 20.21 -22.88 -39.09
N ASN A 720 19.33 -23.58 -38.36
CA ASN A 720 18.25 -22.96 -37.57
C ASN A 720 17.44 -21.94 -38.40
N GLY A 721 17.11 -22.31 -39.64
CA GLY A 721 16.34 -21.48 -40.57
C GLY A 721 17.13 -20.38 -41.30
N ARG A 722 18.45 -20.26 -41.10
CA ARG A 722 19.29 -19.27 -41.79
C ARG A 722 20.25 -19.93 -42.78
N LYS A 723 20.38 -19.36 -43.98
CA LYS A 723 21.39 -19.77 -44.97
C LYS A 723 22.79 -19.38 -44.47
N VAL A 724 23.65 -20.37 -44.26
CA VAL A 724 25.03 -20.20 -43.80
C VAL A 724 25.98 -20.80 -44.84
N VAL A 725 26.99 -20.03 -45.24
CA VAL A 725 28.04 -20.48 -46.16
C VAL A 725 29.27 -20.88 -45.35
N LYS A 726 29.63 -22.17 -45.42
CA LYS A 726 30.85 -22.68 -44.82
C LYS A 726 31.99 -22.62 -45.84
N LYS A 727 32.99 -21.77 -45.53
CA LYS A 727 34.13 -21.47 -46.41
C LYS A 727 35.26 -22.49 -46.32
#